data_AF-A0A2A2G8Y7-F1
#
_entry.id   AF-A0A2A2G8Y7-F1
#
_cell.length_a   1.000
_cell.length_b   1.000
_cell.length_c   1.000
_cell.angle_alpha   90.00
_cell.angle_beta   90.00
_cell.angle_gamma   90.00
#
_symmetry.space_group_name_H-M   'P 1'
#
loop_
_entity.id
_entity.type
_entity.pdbx_description
1 polymer ?
#
loop_
_entity_poly.entity_id
_entity_poly.type
_entity_poly.pdbx_seq_one_letter_code
_entity_poly.pdbx_strand_id
1 'polypeptide(L)'
;MNKLLKKSLLWPLTAVAAIGFLSMGCSSNGEFGSSSDAAEKVYVAPGEHDEFYGFFSGGYNGQLGVYGLPSGRHIFTIPVFSQAAVNGYGYSEETKAMLQTTDGFVPWGDAHHPELSQTDGETDGRWVFINENNTPRIARIGLDEFKTQEIIEIPNSAGNHASSFVTPNTEYVSAATRFSIPMKEDNLENMDVSIDSYKENFKGTISFIKVSDEGKMNIDFQIMMPGFNYDLSHAGKGPSDGWSFFTSYNSEEAHTMLEINASRNDKDYIAAINWKKAAEYAKEGKGKMIPGKHYRNYIDHEEGGIAKSEVIEEVRVLDPRKLEGIVYFLPTPKSPHGVDVDPTGQYIAAGGKLSTVIPVHSFEKMMTAIENKDFEGEDQGIPVLNYDSILHGEVENPGLGPLHTEFDGKGYAYTTAFISSEIVKWDIEKTEVVDRIDVYYSPGHLMIPGGDSRNPDGKYLVALNKITKDRYLPTGPEMFHSAQLIDISGDKMQLLLDFPTEGEPHYAQGITADKVKKRQKRFYEIDENNHPRAAKSEKATRVERDGNEVHVYMTTIRSHFAPDNIEGIKVGDEVYFHVTNLEQDWDVPHGFAMKGANNAELLIMPGETLTLKWEPKKEGVFPFYCTDFCSALHQEMQGYVRVSPENSDTPISYSTGQ
;
A
#
# COMPACT_ATOMS: atom_id res chain seq x y z
N MET A 1 -11.93 5.23 -89.60
CA MET A 1 -10.94 6.32 -89.80
C MET A 1 -9.78 6.09 -88.84
N ASN A 2 -8.53 6.18 -89.31
CA ASN A 2 -7.23 6.22 -88.58
C ASN A 2 -6.93 5.07 -87.56
N LYS A 3 -5.96 4.17 -87.81
CA LYS A 3 -4.46 4.32 -87.78
C LYS A 3 -3.91 4.38 -86.33
N LEU A 4 -2.82 3.73 -85.89
CA LEU A 4 -1.80 2.78 -86.42
C LEU A 4 -1.24 2.02 -85.16
N LEU A 5 -1.06 0.69 -85.14
CA LEU A 5 0.08 -0.11 -85.62
C LEU A 5 1.45 0.09 -84.92
N LYS A 6 1.89 -0.99 -84.21
CA LYS A 6 3.24 -1.49 -83.83
C LYS A 6 3.46 -1.62 -82.29
N LYS A 7 4.29 -2.55 -81.76
CA LYS A 7 5.22 -3.53 -82.39
C LYS A 7 5.36 -4.83 -81.57
N SER A 8 5.57 -5.94 -82.28
CA SER A 8 6.23 -7.24 -81.95
C SER A 8 7.05 -7.38 -80.64
N LEU A 9 6.89 -8.42 -79.80
CA LEU A 9 7.20 -9.87 -79.94
C LEU A 9 8.60 -10.26 -79.41
N LEU A 10 8.64 -11.05 -78.31
CA LEU A 10 9.68 -12.05 -78.02
C LEU A 10 9.21 -13.00 -76.89
N TRP A 11 9.19 -14.29 -77.22
CA TRP A 11 9.00 -15.50 -76.39
C TRP A 11 10.25 -16.38 -76.69
N PRO A 12 10.55 -17.50 -75.98
CA PRO A 12 9.89 -18.13 -74.83
C PRO A 12 10.91 -18.69 -73.76
N LEU A 13 10.47 -19.69 -72.97
CA LEU A 13 11.23 -20.68 -72.18
C LEU A 13 11.96 -20.24 -70.89
N THR A 14 11.34 -20.57 -69.74
CA THR A 14 11.85 -21.19 -68.48
C THR A 14 10.91 -20.75 -67.33
N ALA A 15 10.41 -21.59 -66.43
CA ALA A 15 10.48 -23.05 -66.31
C ALA A 15 9.16 -23.63 -65.74
N VAL A 16 8.70 -24.76 -66.26
CA VAL A 16 7.54 -25.53 -65.74
C VAL A 16 8.06 -26.65 -64.83
N ALA A 17 8.75 -26.26 -63.75
CA ALA A 17 9.45 -27.20 -62.86
C ALA A 17 9.65 -26.68 -61.43
N ALA A 18 8.58 -26.25 -60.76
CA ALA A 18 8.60 -25.97 -59.31
C ALA A 18 7.21 -25.94 -58.61
N ILE A 19 6.11 -26.38 -59.26
CA ILE A 19 4.78 -26.47 -58.61
C ILE A 19 4.55 -27.91 -58.20
N GLY A 20 5.08 -28.28 -57.03
CA GLY A 20 4.98 -29.66 -56.53
C GLY A 20 5.96 -30.06 -55.42
N PHE A 21 6.45 -29.14 -54.58
CA PHE A 21 7.19 -29.48 -53.35
C PHE A 21 7.24 -28.30 -52.34
N LEU A 22 6.07 -27.80 -51.91
CA LEU A 22 5.97 -26.74 -50.88
C LEU A 22 4.86 -27.02 -49.83
N SER A 23 4.48 -28.28 -49.63
CA SER A 23 3.49 -28.71 -48.64
C SER A 23 4.10 -29.44 -47.43
N MET A 24 5.36 -29.14 -47.10
CA MET A 24 6.04 -29.56 -45.87
C MET A 24 6.94 -28.42 -45.38
N GLY A 25 6.46 -27.67 -44.39
CA GLY A 25 7.19 -26.56 -43.79
C GLY A 25 6.38 -25.93 -42.65
N CYS A 26 6.83 -26.17 -41.41
CA CYS A 26 6.38 -25.56 -40.15
C CYS A 26 4.88 -25.63 -39.82
N SER A 27 4.48 -26.75 -39.21
CA SER A 27 3.36 -26.77 -38.26
C SER A 27 3.80 -26.13 -36.94
N SER A 28 3.53 -24.84 -36.76
CA SER A 28 3.49 -24.19 -35.44
C SER A 28 2.05 -23.79 -35.14
N ASN A 29 1.28 -24.74 -34.60
CA ASN A 29 0.00 -24.44 -33.96
C ASN A 29 0.29 -23.70 -32.65
N GLY A 30 0.51 -22.40 -32.72
CA GLY A 30 0.26 -21.53 -31.59
C GLY A 30 -1.25 -21.35 -31.49
N GLU A 31 -1.88 -22.00 -30.52
CA GLU A 31 -3.23 -21.61 -30.09
C GLU A 31 -3.13 -20.23 -29.44
N PHE A 32 -3.29 -19.19 -30.25
CA PHE A 32 -3.78 -17.92 -29.72
C PHE A 32 -5.17 -18.20 -29.14
N GLY A 33 -5.27 -18.24 -27.81
CA GLY A 33 -6.54 -18.29 -27.12
C GLY A 33 -7.46 -17.21 -27.68
N SER A 34 -8.63 -17.60 -28.16
CA SER A 34 -9.55 -16.68 -28.83
C SER A 34 -9.92 -15.54 -27.88
N SER A 35 -10.00 -14.29 -28.36
CA SER A 35 -10.35 -13.14 -27.50
C SER A 35 -11.73 -13.27 -26.81
N SER A 36 -12.61 -14.14 -27.32
CA SER A 36 -13.85 -14.54 -26.65
C SER A 36 -13.64 -15.28 -25.32
N ASP A 37 -12.60 -16.11 -25.19
CA ASP A 37 -12.29 -16.87 -23.96
C ASP A 37 -11.82 -15.93 -22.84
N ALA A 38 -10.92 -15.00 -23.16
CA ALA A 38 -10.43 -14.01 -22.19
C ALA A 38 -11.57 -13.13 -21.64
N ALA A 39 -12.47 -12.67 -22.51
CA ALA A 39 -13.61 -11.84 -22.12
C ALA A 39 -14.62 -12.61 -21.23
N GLU A 40 -14.85 -13.90 -21.51
CA GLU A 40 -15.72 -14.76 -20.70
C GLU A 40 -15.13 -15.01 -19.30
N LYS A 41 -13.81 -15.24 -19.20
CA LYS A 41 -13.09 -15.48 -17.94
C LYS A 41 -13.09 -14.30 -16.95
N VAL A 42 -13.31 -13.07 -17.43
CA VAL A 42 -13.30 -11.85 -16.59
C VAL A 42 -14.69 -11.19 -16.48
N TYR A 43 -15.69 -11.75 -17.15
CA TYR A 43 -17.05 -11.25 -17.06
C TYR A 43 -17.71 -11.70 -15.75
N VAL A 44 -18.06 -10.73 -14.90
CA VAL A 44 -18.87 -10.93 -13.68
C VAL A 44 -20.21 -10.25 -13.91
N ALA A 45 -21.31 -11.02 -13.91
CA ALA A 45 -22.62 -10.49 -14.28
C ALA A 45 -23.20 -9.50 -13.26
N PRO A 46 -24.16 -8.64 -13.63
CA PRO A 46 -24.88 -7.79 -12.68
C PRO A 46 -25.57 -8.62 -11.59
N GLY A 47 -25.21 -8.37 -10.33
CA GLY A 47 -25.68 -9.14 -9.16
C GLY A 47 -24.77 -10.30 -8.75
N GLU A 48 -23.73 -10.60 -9.53
CA GLU A 48 -22.64 -11.51 -9.15
C GLU A 48 -21.45 -10.71 -8.60
N HIS A 49 -20.59 -11.40 -7.84
CA HIS A 49 -19.45 -10.79 -7.15
C HIS A 49 -18.13 -11.39 -7.62
N ASP A 50 -17.10 -10.56 -7.59
CA ASP A 50 -15.71 -10.98 -7.71
C ASP A 50 -15.30 -12.00 -6.64
N GLU A 51 -14.38 -12.87 -7.03
CA GLU A 51 -13.84 -14.00 -6.26
C GLU A 51 -12.77 -13.53 -5.27
N PHE A 52 -12.02 -12.48 -5.62
CA PHE A 52 -10.96 -11.90 -4.78
C PHE A 52 -11.16 -10.39 -4.59
N TYR A 53 -10.74 -9.89 -3.42
CA TYR A 53 -10.35 -8.49 -3.27
C TYR A 53 -8.86 -8.37 -3.62
N GLY A 54 -8.50 -7.34 -4.38
CA GLY A 54 -7.14 -6.86 -4.53
C GLY A 54 -7.00 -5.49 -3.87
N PHE A 55 -6.01 -5.34 -3.00
CA PHE A 55 -5.65 -4.13 -2.28
C PHE A 55 -4.41 -3.54 -2.94
N PHE A 56 -4.59 -2.46 -3.69
CA PHE A 56 -3.54 -1.83 -4.49
C PHE A 56 -3.07 -0.57 -3.78
N SER A 57 -1.76 -0.38 -3.69
CA SER A 57 -1.21 0.91 -3.29
C SER A 57 -1.76 2.03 -4.17
N GLY A 58 -2.06 3.19 -3.57
CA GLY A 58 -2.38 4.41 -4.30
C GLY A 58 -1.17 5.26 -4.67
N GLY A 59 0.06 4.80 -4.39
CA GLY A 59 1.28 5.53 -4.71
C GLY A 59 1.27 6.96 -4.18
N TYR A 60 1.60 7.92 -5.06
CA TYR A 60 1.65 9.34 -4.75
C TYR A 60 0.29 10.00 -4.46
N ASN A 61 -0.84 9.26 -4.48
CA ASN A 61 -2.10 9.75 -3.92
C ASN A 61 -2.24 9.47 -2.40
N GLY A 62 -1.41 8.59 -1.82
CA GLY A 62 -1.38 8.29 -0.39
C GLY A 62 -2.57 7.48 0.16
N GLN A 63 -3.30 6.76 -0.69
CA GLN A 63 -4.49 5.98 -0.34
C GLN A 63 -4.31 4.48 -0.62
N LEU A 64 -5.32 3.67 -0.35
CA LEU A 64 -5.39 2.26 -0.77
C LEU A 64 -6.59 2.03 -1.69
N GLY A 65 -6.36 1.62 -2.93
CA GLY A 65 -7.41 1.25 -3.87
C GLY A 65 -7.85 -0.21 -3.68
N VAL A 66 -9.15 -0.47 -3.78
CA VAL A 66 -9.75 -1.80 -3.62
C VAL A 66 -10.40 -2.21 -4.94
N TYR A 67 -9.93 -3.32 -5.52
CA TYR A 67 -10.37 -3.84 -6.81
C TYR A 67 -10.99 -5.23 -6.66
N GLY A 68 -12.02 -5.52 -7.45
CA GLY A 68 -12.57 -6.86 -7.59
C GLY A 68 -11.88 -7.63 -8.72
N LEU A 69 -11.45 -8.87 -8.45
CA LEU A 69 -10.91 -9.77 -9.47
C LEU A 69 -11.80 -11.02 -9.65
N PRO A 70 -12.07 -11.47 -10.89
CA PRO A 70 -11.33 -11.15 -12.11
C PRO A 70 -11.80 -9.91 -12.90
N SER A 71 -12.84 -9.19 -12.46
CA SER A 71 -13.44 -8.13 -13.29
C SER A 71 -12.60 -6.85 -13.49
N GLY A 72 -11.56 -6.65 -12.67
CA GLY A 72 -10.71 -5.44 -12.69
C GLY A 72 -11.44 -4.17 -12.26
N ARG A 73 -12.63 -4.29 -11.66
CA ARG A 73 -13.43 -3.13 -11.22
C ARG A 73 -12.81 -2.49 -9.98
N HIS A 74 -12.48 -1.21 -10.05
CA HIS A 74 -12.22 -0.39 -8.87
C HIS A 74 -13.54 -0.22 -8.11
N ILE A 75 -13.63 -0.74 -6.88
CA ILE A 75 -14.88 -0.79 -6.10
C ILE A 75 -14.87 0.14 -4.89
N PHE A 76 -13.70 0.50 -4.35
CA PHE A 76 -13.59 1.44 -3.22
C PHE A 76 -12.18 2.01 -3.10
N THR A 77 -12.03 3.20 -2.51
CA THR A 77 -10.74 3.78 -2.11
C THR A 77 -10.78 4.05 -0.62
N ILE A 78 -9.82 3.50 0.14
CA ILE A 78 -9.69 3.74 1.57
C ILE A 78 -8.77 4.95 1.80
N PRO A 79 -9.22 6.00 2.50
CA PRO A 79 -8.34 7.09 2.92
C PRO A 79 -7.35 6.66 4.00
N VAL A 80 -6.08 7.01 3.83
CA VAL A 80 -4.97 6.62 4.72
C VAL A 80 -4.09 7.81 5.09
N PHE A 81 -3.18 8.22 4.21
CA PHE A 81 -2.17 9.26 4.49
C PHE A 81 -2.50 10.64 3.90
N SER A 82 -3.50 10.69 3.03
CA SER A 82 -3.99 11.92 2.39
C SER A 82 -5.38 12.29 2.88
N GLN A 83 -5.66 13.60 2.88
CA GLN A 83 -7.02 14.12 3.07
C GLN A 83 -7.94 13.68 1.93
N ALA A 84 -9.13 13.18 2.26
CA ALA A 84 -10.11 12.71 1.28
C ALA A 84 -11.44 13.48 1.41
N ALA A 85 -11.65 14.47 0.54
CA ALA A 85 -12.84 15.31 0.57
C ALA A 85 -14.15 14.56 0.24
N VAL A 86 -14.05 13.37 -0.37
CA VAL A 86 -15.18 12.50 -0.74
C VAL A 86 -15.97 11.95 0.45
N ASN A 87 -15.35 11.87 1.63
CA ASN A 87 -16.01 11.42 2.87
C ASN A 87 -15.64 12.22 4.12
N GLY A 88 -14.84 13.27 3.97
CA GLY A 88 -14.40 14.11 5.09
C GLY A 88 -13.20 13.56 5.88
N TYR A 89 -12.52 12.51 5.42
CA TYR A 89 -11.33 12.00 6.11
C TYR A 89 -10.18 13.01 6.12
N GLY A 90 -9.63 13.27 7.30
CA GLY A 90 -8.63 14.31 7.56
C GLY A 90 -9.23 15.73 7.60
N TYR A 91 -10.56 15.87 7.48
CA TYR A 91 -11.30 17.14 7.50
C TYR A 91 -12.29 17.22 8.67
N SER A 92 -12.92 16.10 9.04
CA SER A 92 -13.76 15.98 10.23
C SER A 92 -12.92 16.02 11.52
N GLU A 93 -13.48 16.49 12.63
CA GLU A 93 -12.74 16.51 13.90
C GLU A 93 -12.34 15.09 14.36
N GLU A 94 -13.15 14.09 13.99
CA GLU A 94 -12.92 12.67 14.30
C GLU A 94 -11.72 12.08 13.54
N THR A 95 -11.25 12.69 12.45
CA THR A 95 -10.20 12.10 11.59
C THR A 95 -8.96 12.95 11.41
N LYS A 96 -9.00 14.25 11.73
CA LYS A 96 -7.83 15.16 11.63
C LYS A 96 -6.57 14.62 12.31
N ALA A 97 -6.70 14.04 13.52
CA ALA A 97 -5.56 13.57 14.29
C ALA A 97 -4.80 12.43 13.59
N MET A 98 -5.42 11.67 12.68
CA MET A 98 -4.76 10.60 11.91
C MET A 98 -3.55 11.11 11.10
N LEU A 99 -3.60 12.38 10.66
CA LEU A 99 -2.59 13.00 9.79
C LEU A 99 -1.60 13.89 10.56
N GLN A 100 -1.58 13.82 11.89
CA GLN A 100 -0.64 14.52 12.75
C GLN A 100 0.70 13.76 12.84
N THR A 101 1.82 14.45 12.69
CA THR A 101 3.19 13.91 12.78
C THR A 101 4.08 14.82 13.62
N THR A 102 5.36 14.48 13.79
CA THR A 102 6.33 15.39 14.43
C THR A 102 6.57 16.70 13.67
N ASP A 103 6.37 16.71 12.35
CA ASP A 103 6.46 17.90 11.49
C ASP A 103 5.19 18.78 11.47
N GLY A 104 4.08 18.29 12.04
CA GLY A 104 2.79 18.99 12.05
C GLY A 104 1.68 18.17 11.40
N PHE A 105 0.69 18.86 10.83
CA PHE A 105 -0.38 18.21 10.08
C PHE A 105 0.06 18.00 8.61
N VAL A 106 0.17 16.75 8.18
CA VAL A 106 0.67 16.37 6.85
C VAL A 106 -0.48 15.75 6.03
N PRO A 107 -1.17 16.52 5.16
CA PRO A 107 -2.40 16.10 4.49
C PRO A 107 -2.20 15.20 3.25
N TRP A 108 -1.02 14.61 3.09
CA TRP A 108 -0.67 13.75 1.95
C TRP A 108 0.35 12.67 2.36
N GLY A 109 0.55 11.68 1.49
CA GLY A 109 1.64 10.72 1.58
C GLY A 109 1.88 9.99 0.26
N ASP A 110 2.94 9.19 0.23
CA ASP A 110 3.36 8.38 -0.92
C ASP A 110 3.32 6.88 -0.55
N ALA A 111 2.14 6.28 -0.70
CA ALA A 111 1.82 4.93 -0.24
C ALA A 111 2.52 3.85 -1.08
N HIS A 112 2.98 2.73 -0.52
CA HIS A 112 3.89 1.83 -1.24
C HIS A 112 3.51 0.34 -1.27
N HIS A 113 3.68 -0.39 -0.16
CA HIS A 113 3.46 -1.82 -0.07
C HIS A 113 2.31 -2.12 0.91
N PRO A 114 1.09 -2.40 0.41
CA PRO A 114 0.06 -3.01 1.23
C PRO A 114 0.46 -4.44 1.58
N GLU A 115 0.09 -4.89 2.76
CA GLU A 115 0.42 -6.21 3.31
C GLU A 115 -0.74 -6.73 4.15
N LEU A 116 -1.22 -7.95 3.85
CA LEU A 116 -2.34 -8.55 4.56
C LEU A 116 -1.91 -9.16 5.89
N SER A 117 -2.75 -9.04 6.93
CA SER A 117 -2.52 -9.77 8.18
C SER A 117 -2.55 -11.29 7.95
N GLN A 118 -1.58 -11.98 8.54
CA GLN A 118 -1.40 -13.42 8.46
C GLN A 118 -1.58 -14.12 9.83
N THR A 119 -2.01 -15.38 9.78
CA THR A 119 -2.06 -16.34 10.90
C THR A 119 -1.49 -17.69 10.41
N ASP A 120 -0.50 -18.26 11.09
CA ASP A 120 0.28 -19.44 10.62
C ASP A 120 0.84 -19.31 9.18
N GLY A 121 1.14 -18.08 8.74
CA GLY A 121 1.60 -17.75 7.39
C GLY A 121 0.49 -17.70 6.34
N GLU A 122 -0.78 -17.63 6.75
CA GLU A 122 -1.96 -17.53 5.88
C GLU A 122 -2.65 -16.19 6.02
N THR A 123 -2.95 -15.53 4.90
CA THR A 123 -3.77 -14.30 4.89
C THR A 123 -5.13 -14.54 5.54
N ASP A 124 -5.50 -13.75 6.56
CA ASP A 124 -6.67 -14.02 7.42
C ASP A 124 -7.79 -12.98 7.33
N GLY A 125 -7.54 -11.88 6.61
CA GLY A 125 -8.51 -10.84 6.32
C GLY A 125 -8.93 -10.00 7.54
N ARG A 126 -8.13 -9.93 8.61
CA ARG A 126 -8.36 -8.98 9.72
C ARG A 126 -8.00 -7.55 9.29
N TRP A 127 -6.78 -7.37 8.79
CA TRP A 127 -6.20 -6.06 8.51
C TRP A 127 -5.41 -6.03 7.19
N VAL A 128 -5.23 -4.82 6.65
CA VAL A 128 -4.14 -4.49 5.72
C VAL A 128 -3.24 -3.47 6.41
N PHE A 129 -1.95 -3.72 6.41
CA PHE A 129 -0.95 -2.71 6.73
C PHE A 129 -0.50 -2.03 5.43
N ILE A 130 -0.14 -0.75 5.48
CA ILE A 130 0.49 -0.06 4.36
C ILE A 130 1.44 1.01 4.88
N ASN A 131 2.56 1.22 4.21
CA ASN A 131 3.54 2.26 4.51
C ASN A 131 3.41 3.49 3.59
N GLU A 132 4.05 4.59 3.97
CA GLU A 132 4.29 5.73 3.06
C GLU A 132 5.71 6.32 3.19
N ASN A 133 6.27 6.79 2.08
CA ASN A 133 7.68 7.21 1.99
C ASN A 133 7.99 8.59 2.59
N ASN A 134 7.10 9.58 2.43
CA ASN A 134 7.43 11.00 2.60
C ASN A 134 7.69 11.35 4.07
N THR A 135 6.71 11.10 4.94
CA THR A 135 6.90 11.11 6.39
C THR A 135 6.78 9.65 6.84
N PRO A 136 7.90 8.94 7.08
CA PRO A 136 7.92 7.53 7.44
C PRO A 136 6.80 7.10 8.38
N ARG A 137 5.76 6.47 7.84
CA ARG A 137 4.58 6.02 8.57
C ARG A 137 4.17 4.63 8.11
N ILE A 138 3.54 3.87 9.01
CA ILE A 138 2.75 2.67 8.70
C ILE A 138 1.33 2.91 9.21
N ALA A 139 0.34 2.59 8.38
CA ALA A 139 -1.07 2.51 8.74
C ALA A 139 -1.52 1.05 8.92
N ARG A 140 -2.48 0.83 9.81
CA ARG A 140 -3.30 -0.39 9.90
C ARG A 140 -4.73 -0.05 9.52
N ILE A 141 -5.29 -0.82 8.60
CA ILE A 141 -6.66 -0.69 8.09
C ILE A 141 -7.48 -1.88 8.55
N GLY A 142 -8.67 -1.61 9.11
CA GLY A 142 -9.66 -2.64 9.47
C GLY A 142 -10.43 -3.07 8.23
N LEU A 143 -10.35 -4.37 7.88
CA LEU A 143 -11.07 -4.90 6.72
C LEU A 143 -12.54 -5.23 7.01
N ASP A 144 -12.96 -5.18 8.26
CA ASP A 144 -14.35 -5.25 8.72
C ASP A 144 -15.16 -3.99 8.40
N GLU A 145 -14.52 -2.81 8.47
CA GLU A 145 -15.13 -1.51 8.15
C GLU A 145 -14.53 -0.82 6.90
N PHE A 146 -13.48 -1.38 6.30
CA PHE A 146 -12.65 -0.74 5.25
C PHE A 146 -12.18 0.68 5.64
N LYS A 147 -11.84 0.90 6.92
CA LYS A 147 -11.40 2.18 7.50
C LYS A 147 -9.99 2.07 8.09
N THR A 148 -9.17 3.10 7.91
CA THR A 148 -7.88 3.24 8.60
C THR A 148 -8.11 3.39 10.11
N GLN A 149 -7.51 2.49 10.89
CA GLN A 149 -7.72 2.39 12.35
C GLN A 149 -6.59 3.04 13.14
N GLU A 150 -5.38 3.04 12.60
CA GLU A 150 -4.18 3.43 13.33
C GLU A 150 -3.05 3.79 12.35
N ILE A 151 -2.27 4.81 12.67
CA ILE A 151 -1.08 5.25 11.93
C ILE A 151 0.04 5.49 12.94
N ILE A 152 1.19 4.84 12.73
CA ILE A 152 2.40 5.03 13.55
C ILE A 152 3.54 5.60 12.69
N GLU A 153 4.14 6.68 13.18
CA GLU A 153 5.32 7.32 12.61
C GLU A 153 6.60 6.57 13.03
N ILE A 154 7.54 6.43 12.11
CA ILE A 154 8.78 5.66 12.26
C ILE A 154 9.94 6.66 12.44
N PRO A 155 10.42 6.91 13.67
CA PRO A 155 11.51 7.84 13.92
C PRO A 155 12.84 7.27 13.39
N ASN A 156 13.87 8.11 13.29
CA ASN A 156 15.21 7.71 12.86
C ASN A 156 15.24 7.02 11.48
N SER A 157 14.31 7.37 10.59
CA SER A 157 14.17 6.80 9.25
C SER A 157 13.83 7.90 8.23
N ALA A 158 14.06 7.62 6.95
CA ALA A 158 13.67 8.46 5.82
C ALA A 158 13.47 7.60 4.56
N GLY A 159 12.43 7.88 3.77
CA GLY A 159 12.00 7.01 2.67
C GLY A 159 11.64 5.62 3.19
N ASN A 160 10.52 5.49 3.89
CA ASN A 160 10.11 4.21 4.49
C ASN A 160 9.65 3.23 3.41
N HIS A 161 10.58 2.47 2.81
CA HIS A 161 10.31 1.69 1.59
C HIS A 161 10.26 0.18 1.81
N ALA A 162 11.24 -0.43 2.51
CA ALA A 162 11.21 -1.87 2.83
C ALA A 162 10.26 -2.14 4.02
N SER A 163 8.98 -1.94 3.73
CA SER A 163 7.90 -1.63 4.66
C SER A 163 6.59 -1.65 3.86
N SER A 164 5.43 -2.01 4.39
CA SER A 164 5.20 -2.67 5.68
C SER A 164 5.08 -4.18 5.46
N PHE A 165 5.96 -5.01 6.02
CA PHE A 165 5.90 -6.47 5.83
C PHE A 165 5.63 -7.20 7.15
N VAL A 166 4.74 -8.20 7.16
CA VAL A 166 4.29 -8.86 8.41
C VAL A 166 5.04 -10.16 8.68
N THR A 167 5.19 -10.53 9.95
CA THR A 167 5.58 -11.89 10.33
C THR A 167 4.41 -12.88 10.13
N PRO A 168 4.64 -14.21 10.03
CA PRO A 168 3.59 -15.19 9.69
C PRO A 168 2.36 -15.21 10.61
N ASN A 169 2.43 -14.66 11.83
CA ASN A 169 1.29 -14.54 12.75
C ASN A 169 0.85 -13.08 12.99
N THR A 170 1.38 -12.12 12.21
CA THR A 170 1.22 -10.68 12.44
C THR A 170 1.67 -10.27 13.86
N GLU A 171 2.81 -10.78 14.33
CA GLU A 171 3.37 -10.44 15.65
C GLU A 171 4.17 -9.13 15.55
N TYR A 172 4.81 -8.92 14.40
CA TYR A 172 5.50 -7.70 14.04
C TYR A 172 5.17 -7.31 12.59
N VAL A 173 5.26 -6.01 12.34
CA VAL A 173 5.42 -5.40 11.02
C VAL A 173 6.83 -4.81 10.96
N SER A 174 7.55 -5.00 9.86
CA SER A 174 8.86 -4.37 9.63
C SER A 174 8.77 -3.08 8.81
N ALA A 175 9.71 -2.17 9.07
CA ALA A 175 9.95 -0.94 8.32
C ALA A 175 11.46 -0.71 8.16
N ALA A 176 11.90 -0.04 7.10
CA ALA A 176 13.31 0.34 6.95
C ALA A 176 13.52 1.70 6.29
N THR A 177 14.66 2.31 6.61
CA THR A 177 15.21 3.47 5.91
C THR A 177 15.67 3.12 4.49
N ARG A 178 15.09 3.76 3.46
CA ARG A 178 15.66 3.76 2.10
C ARG A 178 16.70 4.83 1.89
N PHE A 179 16.54 5.98 2.55
CA PHE A 179 17.44 7.12 2.41
C PHE A 179 18.21 7.32 3.72
N SER A 180 19.44 6.83 3.78
CA SER A 180 20.30 7.01 4.96
C SER A 180 20.38 8.49 5.36
N ILE A 181 20.36 8.76 6.66
CA ILE A 181 20.50 10.12 7.22
C ILE A 181 21.70 10.17 8.19
N PRO A 182 22.35 11.33 8.38
CA PRO A 182 23.51 11.43 9.26
C PRO A 182 23.08 11.33 10.72
N MET A 183 23.49 10.28 11.43
CA MET A 183 23.03 9.96 12.78
C MET A 183 24.18 9.88 13.77
N LYS A 184 24.06 10.53 14.93
CA LYS A 184 25.00 10.31 16.05
C LYS A 184 24.92 8.86 16.52
N GLU A 185 26.06 8.23 16.77
CA GLU A 185 26.12 6.80 17.12
C GLU A 185 25.55 6.47 18.53
N ASP A 186 25.50 7.46 19.42
CA ASP A 186 25.06 7.26 20.80
C ASP A 186 23.55 7.42 21.01
N ASN A 187 22.88 8.27 20.21
CA ASN A 187 21.46 8.63 20.37
C ASN A 187 20.65 8.78 19.06
N LEU A 188 21.20 8.41 17.89
CA LEU A 188 20.62 8.53 16.54
C LEU A 188 20.09 9.91 16.10
N GLU A 189 20.34 10.98 16.86
CA GLU A 189 19.92 12.33 16.46
C GLU A 189 20.52 12.71 15.09
N ASN A 190 19.68 13.29 14.23
CA ASN A 190 20.08 13.80 12.92
C ASN A 190 21.13 14.91 13.07
N MET A 191 22.20 14.88 12.26
CA MET A 191 23.38 15.73 12.42
C MET A 191 23.49 16.81 11.34
N ASP A 192 23.93 18.01 11.74
CA ASP A 192 24.43 19.04 10.82
C ASP A 192 25.87 18.72 10.41
N VAL A 193 26.03 18.03 9.26
CA VAL A 193 27.32 17.63 8.67
C VAL A 193 27.29 17.74 7.14
N SER A 194 28.47 17.81 6.51
CA SER A 194 28.55 17.76 5.04
C SER A 194 28.09 16.40 4.50
N ILE A 195 27.35 16.40 3.39
CA ILE A 195 26.93 15.20 2.65
C ILE A 195 28.16 14.40 2.18
N ASP A 196 29.31 15.05 1.93
CA ASP A 196 30.57 14.37 1.58
C ASP A 196 31.02 13.36 2.65
N SER A 197 30.56 13.52 3.89
CA SER A 197 30.86 12.62 5.03
C SER A 197 29.93 11.40 5.10
N TYR A 198 29.21 11.07 4.03
CA TYR A 198 28.21 9.99 3.97
C TYR A 198 28.70 8.69 4.65
N LYS A 199 29.86 8.16 4.21
CA LYS A 199 30.50 6.93 4.73
C LYS A 199 30.87 6.95 6.22
N GLU A 200 30.95 8.13 6.83
CA GLU A 200 31.33 8.30 8.24
C GLU A 200 30.09 8.46 9.13
N ASN A 201 29.11 9.24 8.66
CA ASN A 201 28.02 9.73 9.50
C ASN A 201 26.65 9.12 9.17
N PHE A 202 26.40 8.71 7.92
CA PHE A 202 25.07 8.29 7.46
C PHE A 202 24.79 6.83 7.83
N LYS A 203 23.57 6.58 8.31
CA LYS A 203 23.12 5.26 8.80
C LYS A 203 21.70 4.97 8.36
N GLY A 204 21.34 3.69 8.31
CA GLY A 204 19.96 3.24 8.19
C GLY A 204 19.42 2.73 9.52
N THR A 205 18.10 2.64 9.64
CA THR A 205 17.46 1.82 10.68
C THR A 205 16.49 0.82 10.06
N ILE A 206 16.34 -0.31 10.74
CA ILE A 206 15.27 -1.29 10.48
C ILE A 206 14.46 -1.43 11.75
N SER A 207 13.17 -1.12 11.68
CA SER A 207 12.25 -1.07 12.82
C SER A 207 11.35 -2.30 12.83
N PHE A 208 11.13 -2.84 14.03
CA PHE A 208 10.15 -3.90 14.27
C PHE A 208 9.02 -3.35 15.14
N ILE A 209 7.87 -3.15 14.50
CA ILE A 209 6.64 -2.63 15.09
C ILE A 209 5.85 -3.83 15.58
N LYS A 210 5.76 -4.00 16.89
CA LYS A 210 4.97 -5.06 17.50
C LYS A 210 3.48 -4.77 17.33
N VAL A 211 2.73 -5.81 17.02
CA VAL A 211 1.27 -5.80 16.93
C VAL A 211 0.71 -6.65 18.07
N SER A 212 -0.32 -6.14 18.73
CA SER A 212 -1.08 -6.87 19.77
C SER A 212 -2.20 -7.72 19.16
N ASP A 213 -2.83 -8.58 19.95
CA ASP A 213 -3.96 -9.40 19.51
C ASP A 213 -5.14 -8.54 18.99
N GLU A 214 -5.31 -7.34 19.56
CA GLU A 214 -6.28 -6.32 19.14
C GLU A 214 -5.81 -5.45 17.95
N GLY A 215 -4.57 -5.64 17.50
CA GLY A 215 -3.97 -4.94 16.37
C GLY A 215 -3.23 -3.64 16.71
N LYS A 216 -3.24 -3.18 17.97
CA LYS A 216 -2.52 -1.96 18.39
C LYS A 216 -1.02 -2.09 18.10
N MET A 217 -0.46 -1.08 17.44
CA MET A 217 0.93 -1.02 16.95
C MET A 217 1.85 -0.30 17.95
N ASN A 218 3.06 -0.80 18.17
CA ASN A 218 4.09 -0.14 18.98
C ASN A 218 5.49 -0.50 18.50
N ILE A 219 6.39 0.47 18.30
CA ILE A 219 7.80 0.17 18.01
C ILE A 219 8.41 -0.54 19.22
N ASP A 220 8.83 -1.80 19.06
CA ASP A 220 9.47 -2.57 20.15
C ASP A 220 10.98 -2.34 20.17
N PHE A 221 11.59 -2.34 18.98
CA PHE A 221 12.98 -1.95 18.77
C PHE A 221 13.24 -1.52 17.33
N GLN A 222 14.32 -0.76 17.14
CA GLN A 222 15.00 -0.58 15.87
C GLN A 222 16.39 -1.24 15.93
N ILE A 223 16.91 -1.65 14.79
CA ILE A 223 18.29 -2.11 14.60
C ILE A 223 19.02 -0.98 13.86
N MET A 224 20.14 -0.49 14.42
CA MET A 224 21.01 0.45 13.73
C MET A 224 21.82 -0.30 12.67
N MET A 225 21.75 0.16 11.43
CA MET A 225 22.31 -0.50 10.26
C MET A 225 23.32 0.40 9.53
N PRO A 226 24.23 -0.17 8.72
CA PRO A 226 25.06 0.59 7.79
C PRO A 226 24.23 1.51 6.90
N GLY A 227 24.84 2.59 6.41
CA GLY A 227 24.22 3.64 5.58
C GLY A 227 23.85 3.21 4.16
N PHE A 228 23.40 1.98 3.96
CA PHE A 228 22.89 1.47 2.67
C PHE A 228 21.43 1.87 2.46
N ASN A 229 20.98 1.82 1.22
CA ASN A 229 19.58 2.09 0.87
C ASN A 229 18.80 0.77 0.90
N TYR A 230 17.99 0.53 1.94
CA TYR A 230 17.17 -0.68 2.03
C TYR A 230 15.93 -0.56 1.14
N ASP A 231 15.68 -1.57 0.30
CA ASP A 231 14.73 -1.50 -0.82
C ASP A 231 13.43 -2.24 -0.49
N LEU A 232 13.40 -3.58 -0.53
CA LEU A 232 12.24 -4.41 -0.18
C LEU A 232 12.54 -5.30 1.03
N SER A 233 11.49 -5.92 1.59
CA SER A 233 11.60 -6.87 2.68
C SER A 233 10.62 -8.02 2.51
N HIS A 234 10.89 -9.17 3.11
CA HIS A 234 9.89 -10.22 3.34
C HIS A 234 10.23 -11.01 4.62
N ALA A 235 9.22 -11.34 5.43
CA ALA A 235 9.41 -12.27 6.55
C ALA A 235 9.59 -13.72 6.09
N GLY A 236 10.42 -14.46 6.81
CA GLY A 236 10.60 -15.90 6.63
C GLY A 236 9.38 -16.71 7.07
N LYS A 237 9.24 -17.91 6.50
CA LYS A 237 8.09 -18.83 6.65
C LYS A 237 8.64 -20.23 6.95
N GLY A 238 7.82 -21.14 7.48
CA GLY A 238 8.22 -22.54 7.65
C GLY A 238 9.56 -22.69 8.40
N PRO A 239 10.64 -23.22 7.79
CA PRO A 239 11.95 -23.32 8.43
C PRO A 239 12.64 -21.96 8.64
N SER A 240 12.33 -20.93 7.83
CA SER A 240 12.86 -19.56 7.99
C SER A 240 12.01 -18.67 8.90
N ASP A 241 10.94 -19.18 9.51
CA ASP A 241 10.20 -18.44 10.54
C ASP A 241 11.12 -18.00 11.69
N GLY A 242 11.00 -16.73 12.10
CA GLY A 242 11.93 -16.06 13.00
C GLY A 242 13.01 -15.22 12.32
N TRP A 243 13.06 -15.26 10.98
CA TRP A 243 13.90 -14.39 10.17
C TRP A 243 13.07 -13.44 9.30
N SER A 244 13.69 -12.34 8.88
CA SER A 244 13.20 -11.41 7.85
C SER A 244 14.39 -11.01 6.98
N PHE A 245 14.14 -10.81 5.69
CA PHE A 245 15.16 -10.52 4.69
C PHE A 245 14.91 -9.15 4.10
N PHE A 246 15.94 -8.32 3.95
CA PHE A 246 15.84 -6.95 3.41
C PHE A 246 16.88 -6.76 2.32
N THR A 247 16.49 -6.44 1.09
CA THR A 247 17.45 -6.03 0.06
C THR A 247 18.05 -4.68 0.38
N SER A 248 19.30 -4.48 -0.03
CA SER A 248 19.92 -3.17 -0.11
C SER A 248 20.58 -2.94 -1.46
N TYR A 249 20.58 -1.68 -1.88
CA TYR A 249 21.46 -1.15 -2.91
C TYR A 249 22.31 -0.02 -2.30
N ASN A 250 23.28 0.51 -3.05
CA ASN A 250 24.20 1.53 -2.56
C ASN A 250 25.06 1.03 -1.39
N SER A 251 25.51 -0.23 -1.42
CA SER A 251 26.57 -0.72 -0.51
C SER A 251 27.88 0.07 -0.65
N GLU A 252 28.06 0.77 -1.78
CA GLU A 252 29.13 1.73 -2.00
C GLU A 252 29.01 3.01 -1.17
N GLU A 253 27.86 3.26 -0.54
CA GLU A 253 27.57 4.46 0.26
C GLU A 253 27.83 5.76 -0.53
N ALA A 254 27.37 5.79 -1.78
CA ALA A 254 27.41 6.97 -2.64
C ALA A 254 26.26 7.94 -2.32
N HIS A 255 26.49 9.22 -2.61
CA HIS A 255 25.54 10.31 -2.38
C HIS A 255 25.32 11.20 -3.62
N THR A 256 25.91 10.87 -4.77
CA THR A 256 25.84 11.66 -6.00
C THR A 256 26.01 10.76 -7.23
N MET A 257 25.31 11.07 -8.33
CA MET A 257 25.26 10.25 -9.56
C MET A 257 25.04 8.76 -9.23
N LEU A 258 23.99 8.48 -8.44
CA LEU A 258 23.76 7.16 -7.84
C LEU A 258 23.61 6.06 -8.92
N GLU A 259 23.03 6.40 -10.06
CA GLU A 259 22.91 5.52 -11.24
C GLU A 259 24.26 5.07 -11.83
N ILE A 260 25.37 5.70 -11.42
CA ILE A 260 26.75 5.31 -11.74
C ILE A 260 27.49 4.78 -10.51
N ASN A 261 27.30 5.42 -9.34
CA ASN A 261 28.14 5.21 -8.16
C ASN A 261 27.59 4.20 -7.14
N ALA A 262 26.28 3.98 -7.09
CA ALA A 262 25.58 3.05 -6.17
C ALA A 262 25.37 1.64 -6.79
N SER A 263 26.14 1.34 -7.83
CA SER A 263 26.10 0.08 -8.60
C SER A 263 27.48 -0.22 -9.21
N ARG A 264 28.55 0.03 -8.46
CA ARG A 264 29.94 -0.27 -8.81
C ARG A 264 30.40 -1.63 -8.29
N ASN A 265 29.91 -2.06 -7.13
CA ASN A 265 30.13 -3.39 -6.59
C ASN A 265 29.45 -4.44 -7.47
N ASP A 266 30.00 -5.65 -7.58
CA ASP A 266 29.37 -6.73 -8.36
C ASP A 266 28.19 -7.38 -7.61
N LYS A 267 28.18 -7.25 -6.28
CA LYS A 267 27.11 -7.66 -5.37
C LYS A 267 26.89 -6.55 -4.35
N ASP A 268 25.63 -6.25 -4.07
CA ASP A 268 25.20 -5.58 -2.83
C ASP A 268 24.75 -6.69 -1.85
N TYR A 269 23.83 -6.42 -0.93
CA TYR A 269 23.43 -7.39 0.10
C TYR A 269 21.91 -7.60 0.20
N ILE A 270 21.54 -8.79 0.65
CA ILE A 270 20.34 -8.99 1.48
C ILE A 270 20.80 -9.01 2.94
N ALA A 271 20.22 -8.18 3.80
CA ALA A 271 20.33 -8.29 5.24
C ALA A 271 19.35 -9.35 5.75
N ALA A 272 19.85 -10.50 6.19
CA ALA A 272 19.07 -11.52 6.89
C ALA A 272 19.06 -11.20 8.40
N ILE A 273 17.88 -10.93 8.94
CA ILE A 273 17.67 -10.47 10.31
C ILE A 273 16.94 -11.55 11.11
N ASN A 274 17.55 -12.03 12.19
CA ASN A 274 16.90 -12.91 13.15
C ASN A 274 16.07 -12.07 14.13
N TRP A 275 14.86 -11.71 13.71
CA TRP A 275 13.99 -10.82 14.49
C TRP A 275 13.51 -11.45 15.80
N LYS A 276 13.38 -12.78 15.88
CA LYS A 276 13.07 -13.46 17.16
C LYS A 276 14.19 -13.26 18.17
N LYS A 277 15.45 -13.45 17.77
CA LYS A 277 16.61 -13.20 18.64
C LYS A 277 16.78 -11.72 18.99
N ALA A 278 16.46 -10.82 18.05
CA ALA A 278 16.45 -9.39 18.32
C ALA A 278 15.37 -9.02 19.36
N ALA A 279 14.17 -9.59 19.26
CA ALA A 279 13.09 -9.42 20.24
C ALA A 279 13.43 -10.06 21.60
N GLU A 280 14.11 -11.21 21.64
CA GLU A 280 14.66 -11.79 22.87
C GLU A 280 15.64 -10.82 23.55
N TYR A 281 16.59 -10.25 22.80
CA TYR A 281 17.51 -9.25 23.32
C TYR A 281 16.80 -7.97 23.80
N ALA A 282 15.79 -7.49 23.07
CA ALA A 282 14.97 -6.34 23.51
C ALA A 282 14.25 -6.64 24.83
N LYS A 283 13.65 -7.82 24.96
CA LYS A 283 12.96 -8.32 26.16
C LYS A 283 13.89 -8.55 27.35
N GLU A 284 15.13 -8.96 27.11
CA GLU A 284 16.21 -9.03 28.12
C GLU A 284 16.72 -7.64 28.54
N GLY A 285 16.24 -6.56 27.92
CA GLY A 285 16.63 -5.18 28.22
C GLY A 285 17.91 -4.73 27.51
N LYS A 286 18.46 -5.50 26.56
CA LYS A 286 19.64 -5.14 25.76
C LYS A 286 19.33 -4.05 24.73
N GLY A 287 20.38 -3.47 24.17
CA GLY A 287 20.30 -2.21 23.42
C GLY A 287 20.26 -0.99 24.34
N LYS A 288 19.88 0.16 23.79
CA LYS A 288 19.70 1.41 24.54
C LYS A 288 18.31 1.98 24.28
N MET A 289 17.70 2.60 25.29
CA MET A 289 16.66 3.60 25.03
C MET A 289 17.36 4.88 24.59
N ILE A 290 16.84 5.52 23.54
CA ILE A 290 17.33 6.79 23.00
C ILE A 290 16.13 7.70 22.65
N PRO A 291 16.33 9.02 22.52
CA PRO A 291 15.34 9.91 21.93
C PRO A 291 14.90 9.39 20.55
N GLY A 292 13.61 9.43 20.30
CA GLY A 292 13.00 8.93 19.07
C GLY A 292 11.55 9.35 19.01
N LYS A 293 11.33 10.68 19.09
CA LYS A 293 9.99 11.25 19.15
C LYS A 293 9.19 10.87 17.90
N HIS A 294 8.00 10.31 18.09
CA HIS A 294 7.08 9.95 17.00
C HIS A 294 5.62 9.96 17.46
N TYR A 295 4.70 10.10 16.52
CA TYR A 295 3.26 9.99 16.76
C TYR A 295 2.73 8.56 16.54
N ARG A 296 1.81 8.14 17.41
CA ARG A 296 0.86 7.06 17.16
C ARG A 296 -0.55 7.66 17.18
N ASN A 297 -1.18 7.72 16.01
CA ASN A 297 -2.56 8.16 15.86
C ASN A 297 -3.47 6.94 15.75
N TYR A 298 -4.60 6.93 16.46
CA TYR A 298 -5.53 5.79 16.45
C TYR A 298 -6.97 6.24 16.64
N ILE A 299 -7.90 5.50 16.01
CA ILE A 299 -9.34 5.65 16.20
C ILE A 299 -9.71 5.12 17.60
N ASP A 300 -10.21 5.99 18.47
CA ASP A 300 -10.70 5.59 19.79
C ASP A 300 -12.17 5.16 19.73
N HIS A 301 -12.37 3.85 19.66
CA HIS A 301 -13.69 3.21 19.66
C HIS A 301 -14.42 3.31 21.00
N GLU A 302 -13.76 3.65 22.12
CA GLU A 302 -14.43 3.91 23.40
C GLU A 302 -15.03 5.33 23.47
N GLU A 303 -14.53 6.27 22.65
CA GLU A 303 -15.03 7.65 22.52
C GLU A 303 -15.72 7.93 21.17
N GLY A 304 -16.30 6.89 20.55
CA GLY A 304 -17.15 7.03 19.36
C GLY A 304 -16.40 7.25 18.04
N GLY A 305 -15.18 6.72 17.95
CA GLY A 305 -14.39 6.76 16.71
C GLY A 305 -13.57 8.03 16.52
N ILE A 306 -13.41 8.86 17.55
CA ILE A 306 -12.55 10.05 17.50
C ILE A 306 -11.08 9.61 17.45
N ALA A 307 -10.35 10.06 16.44
CA ALA A 307 -8.91 9.86 16.35
C ALA A 307 -8.17 10.60 17.46
N LYS A 308 -7.28 9.90 18.16
CA LYS A 308 -6.37 10.44 19.18
C LYS A 308 -4.92 10.33 18.72
N SER A 309 -4.12 11.32 19.09
CA SER A 309 -2.67 11.32 18.90
C SER A 309 -1.95 11.07 20.23
N GLU A 310 -1.10 10.04 20.25
CA GLU A 310 -0.18 9.74 21.34
C GLU A 310 1.26 10.05 20.90
N VAL A 311 2.00 10.80 21.71
CA VAL A 311 3.42 11.12 21.44
C VAL A 311 4.29 10.17 22.25
N ILE A 312 5.16 9.43 21.57
CA ILE A 312 6.12 8.51 22.17
C ILE A 312 7.51 9.13 21.99
N GLU A 313 8.23 9.37 23.10
CA GLU A 313 9.46 10.20 23.11
C GLU A 313 10.76 9.39 22.92
N GLU A 314 10.75 8.08 23.21
CA GLU A 314 11.94 7.23 23.17
C GLU A 314 11.69 5.90 22.43
N VAL A 315 12.73 5.36 21.81
CA VAL A 315 12.73 4.03 21.18
C VAL A 315 13.94 3.21 21.63
N ARG A 316 13.78 1.88 21.64
CA ARG A 316 14.89 0.96 21.91
C ARG A 316 15.69 0.74 20.62
N VAL A 317 17.01 0.91 20.67
CA VAL A 317 17.91 0.61 19.56
C VAL A 317 18.88 -0.51 19.92
N LEU A 318 18.93 -1.50 19.03
CA LEU A 318 19.86 -2.62 19.02
C LEU A 318 21.03 -2.30 18.08
N ASP A 319 22.24 -2.73 18.47
CA ASP A 319 23.45 -2.55 17.69
C ASP A 319 24.01 -3.94 17.31
N PRO A 320 23.92 -4.36 16.04
CA PRO A 320 24.30 -5.71 15.63
C PRO A 320 25.79 -6.01 15.84
N ARG A 321 26.65 -4.98 15.87
CA ARG A 321 28.08 -5.09 16.16
C ARG A 321 28.38 -5.45 17.62
N LYS A 322 27.38 -5.32 18.50
CA LYS A 322 27.46 -5.64 19.95
C LYS A 322 26.56 -6.80 20.36
N LEU A 323 25.69 -7.26 19.47
CA LEU A 323 24.63 -8.23 19.72
C LEU A 323 24.71 -9.33 18.67
N GLU A 324 25.53 -10.34 18.94
CA GLU A 324 25.89 -11.36 17.95
C GLU A 324 24.67 -12.09 17.35
N GLY A 325 24.69 -12.27 16.02
CA GLY A 325 23.77 -13.13 15.30
C GLY A 325 22.32 -12.66 15.20
N ILE A 326 22.08 -11.34 15.25
CA ILE A 326 20.79 -10.74 14.87
C ILE A 326 20.75 -10.27 13.42
N VAL A 327 21.90 -10.04 12.77
CA VAL A 327 22.02 -9.66 11.34
C VAL A 327 23.19 -10.41 10.71
N TYR A 328 22.99 -10.86 9.47
CA TYR A 328 24.02 -11.37 8.55
C TYR A 328 23.78 -10.78 7.15
N PHE A 329 24.84 -10.50 6.39
CA PHE A 329 24.74 -10.08 5.00
C PHE A 329 24.92 -11.25 4.04
N LEU A 330 24.01 -11.38 3.08
CA LEU A 330 24.04 -12.33 1.98
C LEU A 330 24.40 -11.56 0.69
N PRO A 331 25.62 -11.73 0.15
CA PRO A 331 26.02 -11.10 -1.11
C PRO A 331 25.01 -11.40 -2.21
N THR A 332 24.55 -10.38 -2.93
CA THR A 332 23.46 -10.52 -3.92
C THR A 332 23.70 -9.63 -5.15
N PRO A 333 23.86 -10.21 -6.36
CA PRO A 333 23.99 -9.44 -7.61
C PRO A 333 22.63 -8.93 -8.12
N LYS A 334 22.49 -7.68 -8.57
CA LYS A 334 23.37 -6.52 -8.39
C LYS A 334 22.48 -5.29 -8.21
N SER A 335 22.69 -4.57 -7.11
CA SER A 335 21.76 -3.56 -6.61
C SER A 335 20.32 -4.10 -6.60
N PRO A 336 20.08 -5.24 -5.94
CA PRO A 336 18.84 -5.98 -6.01
C PRO A 336 17.65 -5.14 -5.52
N HIS A 337 16.46 -5.48 -6.04
CA HIS A 337 15.21 -4.80 -5.73
C HIS A 337 14.33 -5.67 -4.81
N GLY A 338 13.51 -6.57 -5.35
CA GLY A 338 12.67 -7.50 -4.57
C GLY A 338 13.48 -8.53 -3.77
N VAL A 339 12.86 -9.05 -2.71
CA VAL A 339 13.38 -10.17 -1.91
C VAL A 339 12.22 -11.01 -1.44
N ASP A 340 12.06 -12.16 -2.08
CA ASP A 340 10.78 -12.86 -2.12
C ASP A 340 11.01 -14.27 -1.55
N VAL A 341 10.35 -14.57 -0.43
CA VAL A 341 10.49 -15.86 0.28
C VAL A 341 9.43 -16.83 -0.23
N ASP A 342 9.83 -18.01 -0.70
CA ASP A 342 8.89 -18.98 -1.26
C ASP A 342 7.87 -19.50 -0.21
N PRO A 343 6.72 -20.08 -0.62
CA PRO A 343 5.68 -20.55 0.30
C PRO A 343 6.14 -21.65 1.27
N THR A 344 7.18 -22.42 0.92
CA THR A 344 7.80 -23.40 1.84
C THR A 344 8.75 -22.74 2.84
N GLY A 345 9.25 -21.54 2.54
CA GLY A 345 10.21 -20.78 3.33
C GLY A 345 11.64 -21.30 3.27
N GLN A 346 11.97 -22.13 2.28
CA GLN A 346 13.30 -22.71 2.07
C GLN A 346 14.19 -21.83 1.17
N TYR A 347 13.57 -21.05 0.29
CA TYR A 347 14.23 -20.30 -0.77
C TYR A 347 13.93 -18.80 -0.67
N ILE A 348 14.96 -17.99 -0.89
CA ILE A 348 14.89 -16.53 -0.92
C ILE A 348 15.37 -16.08 -2.29
N ALA A 349 14.44 -15.66 -3.16
CA ALA A 349 14.75 -15.15 -4.49
C ALA A 349 14.99 -13.63 -4.41
N ALA A 350 16.02 -13.12 -5.09
CA ALA A 350 16.27 -11.68 -5.15
C ALA A 350 16.05 -11.11 -6.56
N GLY A 351 15.30 -10.00 -6.65
CA GLY A 351 15.12 -9.27 -7.90
C GLY A 351 16.43 -8.63 -8.35
N GLY A 352 17.22 -9.33 -9.16
CA GLY A 352 18.62 -8.99 -9.45
C GLY A 352 18.86 -7.63 -10.14
N LYS A 353 17.81 -6.94 -10.61
CA LYS A 353 17.76 -5.60 -11.23
C LYS A 353 18.77 -5.34 -12.34
N LEU A 354 20.03 -5.09 -12.00
CA LEU A 354 21.13 -4.87 -12.97
C LEU A 354 21.83 -6.18 -13.37
N SER A 355 21.56 -7.27 -12.64
CA SER A 355 22.03 -8.63 -12.94
C SER A 355 21.28 -9.25 -14.12
N THR A 356 21.96 -10.18 -14.81
CA THR A 356 21.39 -11.05 -15.86
C THR A 356 20.93 -12.40 -15.31
N VAL A 357 20.84 -12.56 -13.99
CA VAL A 357 20.33 -13.74 -13.28
C VAL A 357 19.47 -13.33 -12.07
N ILE A 358 18.55 -14.20 -11.65
CA ILE A 358 17.89 -14.13 -10.34
C ILE A 358 18.65 -15.07 -9.40
N PRO A 359 19.41 -14.58 -8.41
CA PRO A 359 19.99 -15.45 -7.40
C PRO A 359 18.90 -15.98 -6.47
N VAL A 360 18.93 -17.28 -6.19
CA VAL A 360 18.04 -17.95 -5.24
C VAL A 360 18.91 -18.50 -4.11
N HIS A 361 18.80 -17.93 -2.91
CA HIS A 361 19.50 -18.39 -1.72
C HIS A 361 18.70 -19.51 -1.02
N SER A 362 19.39 -20.45 -0.37
CA SER A 362 18.77 -21.49 0.46
C SER A 362 18.91 -21.16 1.94
N PHE A 363 17.81 -21.20 2.68
CA PHE A 363 17.80 -20.95 4.12
C PHE A 363 18.59 -22.01 4.91
N GLU A 364 18.47 -23.30 4.54
CA GLU A 364 19.24 -24.38 5.18
C GLU A 364 20.75 -24.17 4.99
N LYS A 365 21.16 -23.78 3.78
CA LYS A 365 22.55 -23.46 3.48
C LYS A 365 23.04 -22.21 4.22
N MET A 366 22.21 -21.16 4.29
CA MET A 366 22.47 -19.96 5.08
C MET A 366 22.74 -20.29 6.55
N MET A 367 21.87 -21.10 7.18
CA MET A 367 22.06 -21.55 8.55
C MET A 367 23.33 -22.41 8.71
N THR A 368 23.60 -23.31 7.76
CA THR A 368 24.83 -24.12 7.74
C THR A 368 26.10 -23.26 7.63
N ALA A 369 26.08 -22.19 6.83
CA ALA A 369 27.18 -21.23 6.72
C ALA A 369 27.37 -20.45 8.03
N ILE A 370 26.28 -20.03 8.68
CA ILE A 370 26.30 -19.35 9.98
C ILE A 370 26.91 -20.25 11.08
N GLU A 371 26.49 -21.52 11.16
CA GLU A 371 26.99 -22.48 12.14
C GLU A 371 28.49 -22.80 11.95
N ASN A 372 28.90 -22.97 10.69
CA ASN A 372 30.31 -23.24 10.34
C ASN A 372 31.21 -21.98 10.36
N LYS A 373 30.61 -20.78 10.49
CA LYS A 373 31.29 -19.47 10.34
C LYS A 373 31.96 -19.29 8.96
N ASP A 374 31.28 -19.75 7.92
CA ASP A 374 31.73 -19.65 6.53
C ASP A 374 31.42 -18.26 5.96
N PHE A 375 32.28 -17.31 6.35
CA PHE A 375 32.15 -15.89 6.04
C PHE A 375 33.26 -15.47 5.07
N GLU A 376 32.91 -14.68 4.06
CA GLU A 376 33.90 -14.07 3.15
C GLU A 376 34.49 -12.76 3.71
N GLY A 377 33.85 -12.18 4.73
CA GLY A 377 34.34 -11.02 5.45
C GLY A 377 33.36 -10.47 6.48
N GLU A 378 33.54 -9.22 6.85
CA GLU A 378 32.60 -8.43 7.65
C GLU A 378 32.46 -7.04 7.00
N ASP A 379 31.24 -6.48 6.98
CA ASP A 379 31.00 -5.10 6.60
C ASP A 379 30.45 -4.32 7.80
N GLN A 380 31.11 -3.21 8.14
CA GLN A 380 30.91 -2.43 9.37
C GLN A 380 30.78 -3.24 10.67
N GLY A 381 31.39 -4.44 10.74
CA GLY A 381 31.32 -5.36 11.88
C GLY A 381 30.09 -6.30 11.88
N ILE A 382 29.43 -6.47 10.74
CA ILE A 382 28.37 -7.45 10.49
C ILE A 382 28.94 -8.53 9.56
N PRO A 383 28.81 -9.84 9.87
CA PRO A 383 29.36 -10.90 9.03
C PRO A 383 28.71 -10.98 7.64
N VAL A 384 29.55 -11.17 6.62
CA VAL A 384 29.15 -11.41 5.23
C VAL A 384 29.34 -12.89 4.92
N LEU A 385 28.25 -13.59 4.61
CA LEU A 385 28.26 -15.03 4.30
C LEU A 385 28.91 -15.29 2.93
N ASN A 386 29.61 -16.42 2.78
CA ASN A 386 30.14 -16.82 1.48
C ASN A 386 29.00 -17.11 0.48
N TYR A 387 29.01 -16.43 -0.67
CA TYR A 387 27.96 -16.53 -1.69
C TYR A 387 27.69 -17.97 -2.17
N ASP A 388 28.73 -18.68 -2.59
CA ASP A 388 28.59 -20.02 -3.19
C ASP A 388 28.07 -21.04 -2.17
N SER A 389 28.39 -20.82 -0.89
CA SER A 389 27.95 -21.66 0.22
C SER A 389 26.46 -21.50 0.56
N ILE A 390 25.84 -20.35 0.30
CA ILE A 390 24.43 -20.07 0.60
C ILE A 390 23.48 -20.25 -0.60
N LEU A 391 24.01 -20.21 -1.82
CA LEU A 391 23.23 -20.24 -3.06
C LEU A 391 22.52 -21.59 -3.28
N HIS A 392 21.22 -21.59 -3.59
CA HIS A 392 20.51 -22.75 -4.16
C HIS A 392 20.85 -22.89 -5.65
N GLY A 393 20.64 -21.81 -6.40
CA GLY A 393 20.95 -21.71 -7.83
C GLY A 393 20.74 -20.28 -8.35
N GLU A 394 20.97 -20.08 -9.64
CA GLU A 394 20.74 -18.82 -10.35
C GLU A 394 19.79 -19.07 -11.53
N VAL A 395 18.69 -18.32 -11.61
CA VAL A 395 17.77 -18.41 -12.74
C VAL A 395 18.38 -17.70 -13.94
N GLU A 396 18.84 -18.48 -14.89
CA GLU A 396 19.53 -18.01 -16.10
C GLU A 396 18.56 -17.34 -17.09
N ASN A 397 19.00 -16.22 -17.67
CA ASN A 397 18.26 -15.41 -18.64
C ASN A 397 16.85 -14.94 -18.15
N PRO A 398 16.67 -14.31 -16.98
CA PRO A 398 15.36 -13.98 -16.39
C PRO A 398 14.63 -12.79 -17.07
N GLY A 399 14.95 -12.46 -18.32
CA GLY A 399 14.59 -11.19 -18.94
C GLY A 399 15.57 -10.06 -18.57
N LEU A 400 15.27 -8.83 -18.97
CA LEU A 400 16.10 -7.66 -18.66
C LEU A 400 15.41 -6.82 -17.58
N GLY A 401 16.14 -6.56 -16.49
CA GLY A 401 15.62 -5.82 -15.34
C GLY A 401 14.70 -6.64 -14.43
N PRO A 402 15.10 -7.82 -13.91
CA PRO A 402 14.28 -8.61 -13.00
C PRO A 402 14.06 -7.85 -11.67
N LEU A 403 12.81 -7.57 -11.29
CA LEU A 403 12.49 -6.70 -10.15
C LEU A 403 11.84 -7.40 -8.95
N HIS A 404 10.75 -8.15 -9.14
CA HIS A 404 9.92 -8.69 -8.06
C HIS A 404 9.41 -10.09 -8.43
N THR A 405 9.22 -10.98 -7.47
CA THR A 405 8.79 -12.37 -7.68
C THR A 405 7.60 -12.74 -6.81
N GLU A 406 6.62 -13.45 -7.38
CA GLU A 406 5.51 -14.07 -6.65
C GLU A 406 5.42 -15.57 -6.95
N PHE A 407 4.73 -16.33 -6.11
CA PHE A 407 4.70 -17.80 -6.15
C PHE A 407 3.27 -18.36 -6.30
N ASP A 408 3.11 -19.45 -7.06
CA ASP A 408 1.77 -20.06 -7.31
C ASP A 408 1.41 -21.24 -6.41
N GLY A 409 2.31 -21.65 -5.51
CA GLY A 409 2.12 -22.81 -4.62
C GLY A 409 2.21 -24.17 -5.32
N LYS A 410 2.53 -24.21 -6.61
CA LYS A 410 2.65 -25.43 -7.44
C LYS A 410 4.10 -25.73 -7.81
N GLY A 411 5.06 -25.00 -7.24
CA GLY A 411 6.49 -25.11 -7.52
C GLY A 411 7.01 -24.11 -8.56
N TYR A 412 6.19 -23.14 -8.99
CA TYR A 412 6.62 -22.08 -9.90
C TYR A 412 6.65 -20.71 -9.24
N ALA A 413 7.62 -19.92 -9.68
CA ALA A 413 7.80 -18.51 -9.36
C ALA A 413 7.64 -17.67 -10.63
N TYR A 414 7.20 -16.43 -10.47
CA TYR A 414 6.84 -15.52 -11.55
C TYR A 414 7.54 -14.18 -11.29
N THR A 415 8.45 -13.76 -12.15
CA THR A 415 9.26 -12.54 -11.96
C THR A 415 8.96 -11.48 -13.01
N THR A 416 8.83 -10.22 -12.60
CA THR A 416 8.73 -9.06 -13.50
C THR A 416 10.08 -8.72 -14.12
N ALA A 417 10.13 -8.50 -15.44
CA ALA A 417 11.31 -7.94 -16.11
C ALA A 417 10.99 -6.57 -16.74
N PHE A 418 11.48 -5.50 -16.10
CA PHE A 418 11.11 -4.11 -16.37
C PHE A 418 11.54 -3.60 -17.76
N ILE A 419 12.71 -4.00 -18.24
CA ILE A 419 13.33 -3.48 -19.47
C ILE A 419 12.85 -4.26 -20.69
N SER A 420 12.76 -5.59 -20.58
CA SER A 420 12.18 -6.42 -21.66
C SER A 420 10.65 -6.40 -21.67
N SER A 421 10.01 -5.92 -20.59
CA SER A 421 8.56 -5.72 -20.48
C SER A 421 7.77 -7.04 -20.54
N GLU A 422 8.17 -8.01 -19.72
CA GLU A 422 7.61 -9.37 -19.68
C GLU A 422 7.44 -9.87 -18.23
N ILE A 423 6.60 -10.89 -18.05
CA ILE A 423 6.61 -11.77 -16.87
C ILE A 423 7.29 -13.08 -17.25
N VAL A 424 8.19 -13.57 -16.40
CA VAL A 424 8.96 -14.80 -16.60
C VAL A 424 8.57 -15.82 -15.53
N LYS A 425 8.01 -16.96 -15.95
CA LYS A 425 7.67 -18.10 -15.08
C LYS A 425 8.84 -19.08 -15.05
N TRP A 426 9.28 -19.47 -13.86
CA TRP A 426 10.40 -20.38 -13.65
C TRP A 426 10.13 -21.42 -12.56
N ASP A 427 10.79 -22.57 -12.69
CA ASP A 427 10.71 -23.74 -11.80
C ASP A 427 11.64 -23.53 -10.60
N ILE A 428 11.09 -23.53 -9.38
CA ILE A 428 11.84 -23.15 -8.16
C ILE A 428 12.95 -24.15 -7.85
N GLU A 429 12.68 -25.45 -7.99
CA GLU A 429 13.65 -26.50 -7.68
C GLU A 429 14.82 -26.48 -8.66
N LYS A 430 14.53 -26.33 -9.96
CA LYS A 430 15.55 -26.37 -11.03
C LYS A 430 16.21 -25.03 -11.33
N THR A 431 15.62 -23.92 -10.89
CA THR A 431 16.00 -22.55 -11.31
C THR A 431 15.95 -22.36 -12.84
N GLU A 432 14.99 -22.99 -13.53
CA GLU A 432 14.85 -22.97 -14.99
C GLU A 432 13.61 -22.18 -15.45
N VAL A 433 13.76 -21.31 -16.45
CA VAL A 433 12.62 -20.61 -17.08
C VAL A 433 11.76 -21.57 -17.92
N VAL A 434 10.45 -21.61 -17.66
CA VAL A 434 9.49 -22.52 -18.32
C VAL A 434 8.44 -21.80 -19.16
N ASP A 435 8.16 -20.51 -18.89
CA ASP A 435 7.23 -19.71 -19.69
C ASP A 435 7.49 -18.20 -19.63
N ARG A 436 6.97 -17.45 -20.61
CA ARG A 436 7.07 -15.99 -20.71
C ARG A 436 5.80 -15.39 -21.30
N ILE A 437 5.46 -14.18 -20.88
CA ILE A 437 4.38 -13.40 -21.50
C ILE A 437 4.74 -11.91 -21.51
N ASP A 438 4.51 -11.25 -22.65
CA ASP A 438 4.67 -9.80 -22.79
C ASP A 438 3.63 -9.05 -21.92
N VAL A 439 4.06 -7.96 -21.28
CA VAL A 439 3.20 -7.01 -20.57
C VAL A 439 3.49 -5.58 -21.02
N TYR A 440 2.56 -4.67 -20.80
CA TYR A 440 2.48 -3.40 -21.53
C TYR A 440 2.22 -2.19 -20.59
N TYR A 441 3.25 -1.49 -20.11
CA TYR A 441 4.67 -1.77 -20.28
C TYR A 441 5.47 -1.50 -19.01
N SER A 442 6.66 -2.11 -18.95
CA SER A 442 7.64 -1.96 -17.87
C SER A 442 7.04 -2.27 -16.50
N PRO A 443 6.81 -3.56 -16.21
CA PRO A 443 6.22 -3.99 -14.94
C PRO A 443 7.19 -3.72 -13.79
N GLY A 444 6.68 -3.11 -12.72
CA GLY A 444 7.38 -2.94 -11.46
C GLY A 444 7.28 -4.21 -10.64
N HIS A 445 6.25 -4.28 -9.79
CA HIS A 445 5.89 -5.49 -9.05
C HIS A 445 4.79 -6.28 -9.77
N LEU A 446 4.52 -7.47 -9.24
CA LEU A 446 3.36 -8.28 -9.56
C LEU A 446 2.69 -8.72 -8.26
N MET A 447 1.46 -9.22 -8.34
CA MET A 447 0.74 -9.83 -7.22
C MET A 447 0.09 -11.14 -7.67
N ILE A 448 0.22 -12.19 -6.86
CA ILE A 448 -0.66 -13.37 -6.86
C ILE A 448 -1.46 -13.29 -5.55
N PRO A 449 -2.77 -13.60 -5.50
CA PRO A 449 -3.51 -13.54 -4.24
C PRO A 449 -2.92 -14.51 -3.21
N GLY A 450 -2.38 -13.97 -2.11
CA GLY A 450 -1.60 -14.72 -1.13
C GLY A 450 -0.26 -15.28 -1.65
N GLY A 451 0.31 -14.75 -2.73
CA GLY A 451 1.60 -15.17 -3.32
C GLY A 451 2.77 -15.16 -2.32
N ASP A 452 2.69 -14.19 -1.40
CA ASP A 452 3.52 -13.91 -0.23
C ASP A 452 3.21 -14.81 1.00
N SER A 453 2.27 -15.74 0.90
CA SER A 453 1.80 -16.58 2.01
C SER A 453 2.30 -18.04 1.87
N ARG A 454 1.85 -18.94 2.74
CA ARG A 454 2.20 -20.38 2.67
C ARG A 454 1.29 -21.17 1.72
N ASN A 455 0.08 -20.71 1.45
CA ASN A 455 -0.87 -21.32 0.51
C ASN A 455 -1.44 -20.25 -0.46
N PRO A 456 -0.65 -19.81 -1.45
CA PRO A 456 -1.10 -18.87 -2.47
C PRO A 456 -2.25 -19.42 -3.32
N ASP A 457 -3.21 -18.56 -3.66
CA ASP A 457 -4.29 -18.82 -4.61
C ASP A 457 -3.77 -18.62 -6.05
N GLY A 458 -2.91 -19.54 -6.50
CA GLY A 458 -2.23 -19.55 -7.81
C GLY A 458 -3.15 -19.75 -9.03
N LYS A 459 -4.21 -18.94 -9.14
CA LYS A 459 -5.17 -18.89 -10.26
C LYS A 459 -4.93 -17.68 -11.16
N TYR A 460 -4.68 -16.53 -10.55
CA TYR A 460 -4.46 -15.26 -11.23
C TYR A 460 -3.17 -14.58 -10.77
N LEU A 461 -2.58 -13.82 -11.69
CA LEU A 461 -1.45 -12.93 -11.46
C LEU A 461 -1.84 -11.54 -11.97
N VAL A 462 -1.46 -10.48 -11.26
CA VAL A 462 -1.61 -9.10 -11.70
C VAL A 462 -0.23 -8.46 -11.87
N ALA A 463 0.11 -8.01 -13.06
CA ALA A 463 1.33 -7.22 -13.31
C ALA A 463 1.03 -5.71 -13.16
N LEU A 464 1.88 -4.97 -12.43
CA LEU A 464 1.73 -3.53 -12.18
C LEU A 464 2.69 -2.73 -13.07
N ASN A 465 2.18 -2.21 -14.19
CA ASN A 465 2.97 -1.57 -15.23
C ASN A 465 3.19 -0.07 -14.97
N LYS A 466 4.42 0.39 -15.22
CA LYS A 466 4.86 1.77 -14.96
C LYS A 466 4.78 2.69 -16.19
N ILE A 467 4.40 2.16 -17.35
CA ILE A 467 4.33 2.93 -18.60
C ILE A 467 3.10 2.53 -19.43
N THR A 468 2.11 3.42 -19.51
CA THR A 468 0.79 3.13 -20.13
C THR A 468 0.69 3.40 -21.64
N LYS A 469 1.43 4.39 -22.19
CA LYS A 469 1.49 4.70 -23.64
C LYS A 469 0.13 4.63 -24.39
N ASP A 470 -0.09 3.57 -25.15
CA ASP A 470 -1.17 3.38 -26.13
C ASP A 470 -2.25 2.39 -25.66
N ARG A 471 -2.20 1.96 -24.39
CA ARG A 471 -3.15 0.98 -23.82
C ARG A 471 -4.57 1.53 -23.62
N TYR A 472 -4.70 2.84 -23.41
CA TYR A 472 -5.99 3.51 -23.20
C TYR A 472 -6.17 4.71 -24.13
N LEU A 473 -7.38 5.27 -24.15
CA LEU A 473 -7.63 6.57 -24.78
C LEU A 473 -6.75 7.63 -24.11
N PRO A 474 -6.03 8.47 -24.87
CA PRO A 474 -5.07 9.42 -24.32
C PRO A 474 -5.78 10.56 -23.56
N THR A 475 -5.38 10.76 -22.31
CA THR A 475 -5.89 11.81 -21.41
C THR A 475 -5.07 13.11 -21.45
N GLY A 476 -3.94 13.11 -22.15
CA GLY A 476 -3.02 14.26 -22.24
C GLY A 476 -1.58 13.85 -21.94
N PRO A 477 -0.74 14.75 -21.41
CA PRO A 477 0.61 14.42 -20.93
C PRO A 477 0.61 13.50 -19.70
N GLU A 478 -0.48 13.48 -18.95
CA GLU A 478 -0.70 12.63 -17.78
C GLU A 478 -1.66 11.48 -18.15
N MET A 479 -1.32 10.28 -17.71
CA MET A 479 -2.13 9.07 -17.85
C MET A 479 -2.03 8.26 -16.57
N PHE A 480 -3.11 7.59 -16.21
CA PHE A 480 -3.08 6.55 -15.17
C PHE A 480 -2.24 5.36 -15.60
N HIS A 481 -1.73 4.63 -14.61
CA HIS A 481 -0.95 3.41 -14.81
C HIS A 481 -1.85 2.25 -15.24
N SER A 482 -1.26 1.10 -15.61
CA SER A 482 -2.04 -0.09 -15.99
C SER A 482 -1.72 -1.28 -15.11
N ALA A 483 -2.76 -2.04 -14.76
CA ALA A 483 -2.64 -3.35 -14.16
C ALA A 483 -3.17 -4.40 -15.15
N GLN A 484 -2.44 -5.50 -15.30
CA GLN A 484 -2.79 -6.57 -16.24
C GLN A 484 -3.04 -7.88 -15.52
N LEU A 485 -4.25 -8.42 -15.66
CA LEU A 485 -4.67 -9.70 -15.10
C LEU A 485 -4.29 -10.84 -16.06
N ILE A 486 -3.57 -11.82 -15.55
CA ILE A 486 -3.06 -12.99 -16.28
C ILE A 486 -3.59 -14.26 -15.58
N ASP A 487 -4.15 -15.18 -16.36
CA ASP A 487 -4.48 -16.55 -15.93
C ASP A 487 -3.17 -17.35 -15.79
N ILE A 488 -2.97 -17.93 -14.61
CA ILE A 488 -1.85 -18.82 -14.27
C ILE A 488 -2.33 -20.19 -13.77
N SER A 489 -3.61 -20.50 -13.99
CA SER A 489 -4.21 -21.76 -13.52
C SER A 489 -3.70 -22.98 -14.28
N GLY A 490 -3.37 -22.82 -15.57
CA GLY A 490 -2.82 -23.86 -16.45
C GLY A 490 -1.30 -23.80 -16.69
N ASP A 491 -0.81 -24.59 -17.64
CA ASP A 491 0.62 -24.72 -17.93
C ASP A 491 1.24 -23.41 -18.45
N LYS A 492 0.48 -22.68 -19.29
CA LYS A 492 0.88 -21.45 -19.98
C LYS A 492 0.11 -20.23 -19.46
N MET A 493 0.82 -19.11 -19.34
CA MET A 493 0.25 -17.83 -18.95
C MET A 493 -0.66 -17.27 -20.05
N GLN A 494 -1.82 -16.72 -19.68
CA GLN A 494 -2.75 -16.09 -20.63
C GLN A 494 -3.21 -14.72 -20.11
N LEU A 495 -2.84 -13.65 -20.81
CA LEU A 495 -3.35 -12.31 -20.52
C LEU A 495 -4.87 -12.26 -20.73
N LEU A 496 -5.62 -11.83 -19.72
CA LEU A 496 -7.08 -11.76 -19.72
C LEU A 496 -7.61 -10.34 -19.83
N LEU A 497 -7.10 -9.42 -19.01
CA LEU A 497 -7.62 -8.07 -18.85
C LEU A 497 -6.49 -7.06 -18.62
N ASP A 498 -6.74 -5.83 -19.04
CA ASP A 498 -5.90 -4.65 -18.81
C ASP A 498 -6.85 -3.58 -18.23
N PHE A 499 -6.57 -3.07 -17.03
CA PHE A 499 -7.39 -2.08 -16.36
C PHE A 499 -6.56 -0.92 -15.77
N PRO A 500 -7.05 0.33 -15.81
CA PRO A 500 -6.29 1.49 -15.37
C PRO A 500 -6.21 1.59 -13.84
N THR A 501 -5.11 2.12 -13.33
CA THR A 501 -4.87 2.33 -11.90
C THR A 501 -4.37 3.74 -11.60
N GLU A 502 -4.98 4.37 -10.60
CA GLU A 502 -4.64 5.72 -10.14
C GLU A 502 -3.37 5.74 -9.29
N GLY A 503 -2.61 6.84 -9.35
CA GLY A 503 -1.58 7.17 -8.36
C GLY A 503 -0.24 6.40 -8.44
N GLU A 504 -0.08 5.51 -9.42
CA GLU A 504 1.05 4.56 -9.50
C GLU A 504 1.10 3.55 -8.35
N PRO A 505 0.29 2.47 -8.38
CA PRO A 505 0.46 1.37 -7.43
C PRO A 505 1.88 0.81 -7.52
N HIS A 506 2.61 0.85 -6.40
CA HIS A 506 3.92 0.22 -6.28
C HIS A 506 3.75 -1.28 -6.15
N TYR A 507 2.95 -1.73 -5.17
CA TYR A 507 2.60 -3.13 -4.93
C TYR A 507 1.09 -3.30 -4.70
N ALA A 508 0.65 -4.56 -4.67
CA ALA A 508 -0.72 -4.94 -4.37
C ALA A 508 -0.75 -6.29 -3.64
N GLN A 509 -1.81 -6.52 -2.87
CA GLN A 509 -2.07 -7.75 -2.12
C GLN A 509 -3.44 -8.31 -2.47
N GLY A 510 -3.59 -9.63 -2.53
CA GLY A 510 -4.84 -10.28 -2.95
C GLY A 510 -5.35 -11.30 -1.94
N ILE A 511 -6.67 -11.36 -1.75
CA ILE A 511 -7.31 -12.33 -0.85
C ILE A 511 -8.66 -12.81 -1.39
N THR A 512 -8.98 -14.09 -1.16
CA THR A 512 -10.31 -14.62 -1.43
C THR A 512 -11.37 -13.81 -0.71
N ALA A 513 -12.37 -13.34 -1.46
CA ALA A 513 -13.34 -12.37 -0.97
C ALA A 513 -14.17 -12.90 0.21
N ASP A 514 -14.30 -14.23 0.32
CA ASP A 514 -14.95 -14.93 1.40
C ASP A 514 -14.27 -14.78 2.78
N LYS A 515 -12.95 -14.50 2.84
CA LYS A 515 -12.23 -14.24 4.10
C LYS A 515 -12.58 -12.85 4.67
N VAL A 516 -12.99 -11.90 3.81
CA VAL A 516 -13.28 -10.49 4.15
C VAL A 516 -14.80 -10.23 4.24
N LYS A 517 -15.61 -10.74 3.31
CA LYS A 517 -17.08 -10.55 3.26
C LYS A 517 -17.79 -11.00 4.54
N LYS A 518 -17.28 -12.02 5.22
CA LYS A 518 -17.86 -12.59 6.45
C LYS A 518 -17.66 -11.72 7.70
N ARG A 519 -16.79 -10.71 7.63
CA ARG A 519 -16.46 -9.79 8.73
C ARG A 519 -17.12 -8.41 8.59
N GLN A 520 -17.81 -8.16 7.48
CA GLN A 520 -18.28 -6.82 7.11
C GLN A 520 -19.31 -6.25 8.07
N LYS A 521 -19.00 -5.08 8.62
CA LYS A 521 -19.96 -4.22 9.31
C LYS A 521 -20.76 -3.43 8.28
N ARG A 522 -22.09 -3.49 8.38
CA ARG A 522 -22.99 -2.84 7.41
C ARG A 522 -23.45 -1.45 7.85
N PHE A 523 -23.63 -1.27 9.15
CA PHE A 523 -23.97 -0.01 9.78
C PHE A 523 -23.56 -0.06 11.26
N TYR A 524 -23.66 1.07 11.96
CA TYR A 524 -23.43 1.18 13.39
C TYR A 524 -24.79 1.18 14.10
N GLU A 525 -24.96 0.38 15.17
CA GLU A 525 -26.19 0.39 15.96
C GLU A 525 -26.28 1.73 16.72
N ILE A 526 -27.38 2.48 16.54
CA ILE A 526 -27.52 3.84 17.10
C ILE A 526 -27.48 3.83 18.63
N ASP A 527 -27.96 2.76 19.26
CA ASP A 527 -27.90 2.55 20.70
C ASP A 527 -26.45 2.30 21.20
N GLU A 528 -25.57 1.78 20.35
CA GLU A 528 -24.14 1.56 20.65
C GLU A 528 -23.26 2.79 20.40
N ASN A 529 -23.70 3.76 19.57
CA ASN A 529 -22.96 5.00 19.31
C ASN A 529 -22.58 5.74 20.61
N ASN A 530 -21.31 5.72 20.97
CA ASN A 530 -20.74 6.29 22.18
C ASN A 530 -20.04 7.64 21.96
N HIS A 531 -20.23 8.26 20.79
CA HIS A 531 -19.63 9.56 20.50
C HIS A 531 -20.15 10.62 21.50
N PRO A 532 -19.26 11.38 22.17
CA PRO A 532 -19.63 12.27 23.28
C PRO A 532 -20.55 13.42 22.86
N ARG A 533 -20.71 13.66 21.55
CA ARG A 533 -21.61 14.66 20.97
C ARG A 533 -22.76 14.06 20.15
N ALA A 534 -23.03 12.77 20.28
CA ALA A 534 -24.15 12.12 19.58
C ALA A 534 -25.52 12.68 19.99
N ALA A 535 -26.42 12.81 19.01
CA ALA A 535 -27.83 13.08 19.22
C ALA A 535 -28.64 11.85 18.76
N LYS A 536 -28.89 10.88 19.65
CA LYS A 536 -29.55 9.60 19.29
C LYS A 536 -31.04 9.69 18.94
N SER A 537 -31.60 10.89 18.87
CA SER A 537 -32.95 11.17 18.39
C SER A 537 -33.12 12.66 18.13
N GLU A 538 -34.10 13.06 17.32
CA GLU A 538 -34.46 14.46 17.08
C GLU A 538 -34.70 15.25 18.39
N LYS A 539 -35.22 14.60 19.44
CA LYS A 539 -35.46 15.21 20.75
C LYS A 539 -34.18 15.56 21.54
N ALA A 540 -33.03 15.01 21.13
CA ALA A 540 -31.72 15.30 21.71
C ALA A 540 -30.97 16.42 20.95
N THR A 541 -31.51 16.86 19.80
CA THR A 541 -30.97 17.96 19.01
C THR A 541 -31.10 19.28 19.76
N ARG A 542 -30.09 20.13 19.62
CA ARG A 542 -29.99 21.42 20.31
C ARG A 542 -28.85 22.27 19.76
N VAL A 543 -28.88 23.56 20.07
CA VAL A 543 -27.74 24.46 19.85
C VAL A 543 -27.32 25.05 21.19
N GLU A 544 -26.05 24.86 21.55
CA GLU A 544 -25.42 25.33 22.79
C GLU A 544 -24.30 26.32 22.45
N ARG A 545 -24.10 27.35 23.26
CA ARG A 545 -23.00 28.33 23.11
C ARG A 545 -22.16 28.35 24.37
N ASP A 546 -20.85 28.23 24.21
CA ASP A 546 -19.86 28.48 25.27
C ASP A 546 -18.85 29.53 24.77
N GLY A 547 -18.97 30.77 25.25
CA GLY A 547 -18.21 31.90 24.72
C GLY A 547 -18.43 32.11 23.21
N ASN A 548 -17.36 31.97 22.44
CA ASN A 548 -17.34 32.01 20.97
C ASN A 548 -17.52 30.62 20.32
N GLU A 549 -17.47 29.52 21.07
CA GLU A 549 -17.80 28.19 20.53
C GLU A 549 -19.33 28.01 20.51
N VAL A 550 -19.84 27.43 19.42
CA VAL A 550 -21.26 27.07 19.29
C VAL A 550 -21.37 25.63 18.79
N HIS A 551 -21.95 24.78 19.63
CA HIS A 551 -22.18 23.37 19.32
C HIS A 551 -23.61 23.17 18.80
N VAL A 552 -23.73 22.75 17.55
CA VAL A 552 -24.99 22.35 16.92
C VAL A 552 -25.05 20.82 16.94
N TYR A 553 -25.91 20.28 17.80
CA TYR A 553 -26.19 18.84 17.85
C TYR A 553 -27.36 18.57 16.92
N MET A 554 -27.07 17.92 15.80
CA MET A 554 -27.97 17.74 14.66
C MET A 554 -28.18 16.25 14.39
N THR A 555 -29.37 15.89 13.90
CA THR A 555 -29.66 14.56 13.39
C THR A 555 -30.02 14.58 11.91
N THR A 556 -29.68 13.51 11.21
CA THR A 556 -30.16 13.19 9.87
C THR A 556 -31.00 11.92 9.88
N ILE A 557 -32.06 11.95 9.09
CA ILE A 557 -32.83 10.78 8.66
C ILE A 557 -33.36 11.11 7.26
N ARG A 558 -33.73 10.10 6.45
CA ARG A 558 -34.12 10.30 5.04
C ARG A 558 -35.10 11.47 4.84
N SER A 559 -34.60 12.49 4.12
CA SER A 559 -35.29 13.72 3.66
C SER A 559 -35.21 14.97 4.54
N HIS A 560 -34.65 14.94 5.76
CA HIS A 560 -34.49 16.19 6.56
C HIS A 560 -33.34 16.18 7.57
N PHE A 561 -32.87 17.39 7.90
CA PHE A 561 -32.04 17.67 9.08
C PHE A 561 -32.92 18.09 10.25
N ALA A 562 -32.46 17.88 11.48
CA ALA A 562 -33.02 18.52 12.67
C ALA A 562 -31.89 19.03 13.57
N PRO A 563 -31.79 20.33 13.90
CA PRO A 563 -32.55 21.45 13.34
C PRO A 563 -32.25 21.73 11.87
N ASP A 564 -33.23 22.29 11.15
CA ASP A 564 -33.05 22.79 9.77
C ASP A 564 -32.89 24.33 9.72
N ASN A 565 -33.30 25.06 10.76
CA ASN A 565 -33.15 26.51 10.85
C ASN A 565 -32.43 26.88 12.15
N ILE A 566 -31.36 27.68 12.05
CA ILE A 566 -30.50 28.08 13.17
C ILE A 566 -30.26 29.59 13.15
N GLU A 567 -30.47 30.22 14.29
CA GLU A 567 -30.42 31.65 14.54
C GLU A 567 -29.46 31.98 15.69
N GLY A 568 -28.88 33.18 15.69
CA GLY A 568 -27.99 33.65 16.77
C GLY A 568 -26.51 33.24 16.68
N ILE A 569 -26.07 32.74 15.52
CA ILE A 569 -24.64 32.65 15.17
C ILE A 569 -24.10 34.06 14.88
N LYS A 570 -22.81 34.28 15.10
CA LYS A 570 -22.12 35.56 15.00
C LYS A 570 -20.84 35.44 14.18
N VAL A 571 -20.43 36.54 13.55
CA VAL A 571 -19.07 36.64 12.99
C VAL A 571 -18.06 36.50 14.13
N GLY A 572 -17.07 35.62 13.95
CA GLY A 572 -16.07 35.30 14.98
C GLY A 572 -16.38 34.07 15.83
N ASP A 573 -17.56 33.46 15.68
CA ASP A 573 -17.85 32.17 16.31
C ASP A 573 -17.01 31.04 15.69
N GLU A 574 -16.76 30.00 16.49
CA GLU A 574 -16.38 28.67 16.03
C GLU A 574 -17.60 27.74 16.14
N VAL A 575 -18.19 27.36 15.00
CA VAL A 575 -19.42 26.57 14.97
C VAL A 575 -19.10 25.11 14.68
N TYR A 576 -19.42 24.22 15.59
CA TYR A 576 -19.23 22.78 15.47
C TYR A 576 -20.57 22.11 15.18
N PHE A 577 -20.72 21.55 13.98
CA PHE A 577 -21.90 20.74 13.60
C PHE A 577 -21.62 19.28 13.91
N HIS A 578 -22.16 18.78 15.02
CA HIS A 578 -22.14 17.37 15.40
C HIS A 578 -23.37 16.69 14.79
N VAL A 579 -23.19 15.99 13.66
CA VAL A 579 -24.29 15.44 12.87
C VAL A 579 -24.36 13.92 13.07
N THR A 580 -25.49 13.43 13.57
CA THR A 580 -25.73 12.01 13.85
C THR A 580 -26.71 11.41 12.85
N ASN A 581 -26.31 10.35 12.15
CA ASN A 581 -27.19 9.63 11.23
C ASN A 581 -28.06 8.61 11.99
N LEU A 582 -29.38 8.79 11.96
CA LEU A 582 -30.36 7.94 12.65
C LEU A 582 -30.85 6.75 11.81
N GLU A 583 -30.41 6.61 10.56
CA GLU A 583 -30.74 5.44 9.73
C GLU A 583 -30.13 4.17 10.35
N GLN A 584 -30.88 3.08 10.28
CA GLN A 584 -30.51 1.74 10.78
C GLN A 584 -30.75 0.71 9.67
N ASP A 585 -30.25 1.05 8.50
CA ASP A 585 -30.39 0.32 7.24
C ASP A 585 -29.05 0.41 6.49
N TRP A 586 -28.71 -0.62 5.72
CA TRP A 586 -27.41 -0.67 5.03
C TRP A 586 -27.45 0.21 3.78
N ASP A 587 -26.33 0.87 3.46
CA ASP A 587 -26.17 1.70 2.26
C ASP A 587 -27.09 2.95 2.24
N VAL A 588 -27.30 3.56 3.41
CA VAL A 588 -28.04 4.82 3.58
C VAL A 588 -27.20 5.89 4.31
N PRO A 589 -26.06 6.32 3.74
CA PRO A 589 -25.28 7.42 4.29
C PRO A 589 -26.04 8.75 4.21
N HIS A 590 -25.56 9.75 4.94
CA HIS A 590 -26.02 11.12 4.82
C HIS A 590 -24.84 12.08 4.67
N GLY A 591 -24.98 13.03 3.76
CA GLY A 591 -24.02 14.11 3.58
C GLY A 591 -24.30 15.31 4.48
N PHE A 592 -23.28 16.12 4.77
CA PHE A 592 -23.44 17.46 5.34
C PHE A 592 -22.39 18.44 4.81
N ALA A 593 -22.84 19.49 4.12
CA ALA A 593 -21.98 20.58 3.64
C ALA A 593 -22.55 21.96 3.97
N MET A 594 -21.69 22.84 4.52
CA MET A 594 -22.02 24.24 4.84
C MET A 594 -21.51 25.20 3.77
N LYS A 595 -22.35 26.12 3.27
CA LYS A 595 -21.98 27.02 2.17
C LYS A 595 -20.81 27.93 2.55
N GLY A 596 -19.66 27.70 1.92
CA GLY A 596 -18.45 28.49 2.10
C GLY A 596 -17.70 28.16 3.40
N ALA A 597 -17.90 26.96 3.96
CA ALA A 597 -16.91 26.39 4.86
C ALA A 597 -15.59 26.16 4.12
N ASN A 598 -14.47 26.43 4.78
CA ASN A 598 -13.14 26.07 4.31
C ASN A 598 -12.75 24.71 4.89
N ASN A 599 -13.65 23.75 4.73
CA ASN A 599 -13.56 22.37 5.19
C ASN A 599 -14.32 21.48 4.18
N ALA A 600 -14.02 20.18 4.11
CA ALA A 600 -14.78 19.27 3.26
C ALA A 600 -16.19 19.00 3.82
N GLU A 601 -17.01 18.26 3.07
CA GLU A 601 -18.25 17.69 3.59
C GLU A 601 -17.99 16.60 4.64
N LEU A 602 -19.05 16.20 5.34
CA LEU A 602 -19.10 14.94 6.08
C LEU A 602 -19.92 13.93 5.29
N LEU A 603 -19.42 12.71 5.11
CA LEU A 603 -20.23 11.56 4.68
C LEU A 603 -20.42 10.61 5.86
N ILE A 604 -21.63 10.60 6.43
CA ILE A 604 -21.93 10.05 7.75
C ILE A 604 -22.65 8.71 7.57
N MET A 605 -22.02 7.61 7.97
CA MET A 605 -22.59 6.27 7.83
C MET A 605 -23.81 6.07 8.77
N PRO A 606 -24.74 5.14 8.46
CA PRO A 606 -25.89 4.89 9.32
C PRO A 606 -25.47 4.54 10.76
N GLY A 607 -26.00 5.27 11.75
CA GLY A 607 -25.66 5.19 13.16
C GLY A 607 -24.42 5.99 13.62
N GLU A 608 -23.63 6.57 12.71
CA GLU A 608 -22.41 7.32 13.02
C GLU A 608 -22.71 8.76 13.45
N THR A 609 -21.77 9.38 14.19
CA THR A 609 -21.74 10.83 14.43
C THR A 609 -20.41 11.39 13.94
N LEU A 610 -20.44 12.44 13.12
CA LEU A 610 -19.24 13.17 12.69
C LEU A 610 -19.40 14.68 12.93
N THR A 611 -18.27 15.40 12.99
CA THR A 611 -18.22 16.83 13.33
C THR A 611 -17.53 17.66 12.25
N LEU A 612 -18.20 18.71 11.80
CA LEU A 612 -17.64 19.75 10.93
C LEU A 612 -17.49 21.06 11.71
N LYS A 613 -16.26 21.55 11.89
CA LYS A 613 -16.00 22.94 12.30
C LYS A 613 -16.18 23.91 11.14
N TRP A 614 -16.91 24.99 11.40
CA TRP A 614 -17.14 26.12 10.49
C TRP A 614 -16.91 27.45 11.21
N GLU A 615 -16.16 28.36 10.58
CA GLU A 615 -15.87 29.68 11.14
C GLU A 615 -16.47 30.79 10.25
N PRO A 616 -17.68 31.31 10.55
CA PRO A 616 -18.33 32.35 9.76
C PRO A 616 -17.54 33.67 9.75
N LYS A 617 -16.99 34.03 8.59
CA LYS A 617 -16.17 35.25 8.39
C LYS A 617 -16.95 36.50 7.99
N LYS A 618 -18.27 36.42 7.80
CA LYS A 618 -19.13 37.56 7.44
C LYS A 618 -20.60 37.32 7.79
N GLU A 619 -21.33 38.40 7.98
CA GLU A 619 -22.77 38.41 8.23
C GLU A 619 -23.57 37.88 7.03
N GLY A 620 -24.78 37.37 7.31
CA GLY A 620 -25.73 36.92 6.29
C GLY A 620 -26.44 35.62 6.66
N VAL A 621 -27.20 35.08 5.70
CA VAL A 621 -27.84 33.76 5.82
C VAL A 621 -27.08 32.76 4.96
N PHE A 622 -26.71 31.63 5.56
CA PHE A 622 -25.86 30.59 4.98
C PHE A 622 -26.61 29.26 4.95
N PRO A 623 -26.96 28.74 3.76
CA PRO A 623 -27.50 27.41 3.64
C PRO A 623 -26.47 26.31 3.94
N PHE A 624 -26.97 25.19 4.44
CA PHE A 624 -26.33 23.88 4.45
C PHE A 624 -27.25 22.84 3.80
N TYR A 625 -26.70 21.73 3.31
CA TYR A 625 -27.46 20.71 2.59
C TYR A 625 -26.83 19.32 2.70
N CYS A 626 -27.62 18.28 2.39
CA CYS A 626 -27.14 16.92 2.24
C CYS A 626 -26.48 16.75 0.87
N THR A 627 -25.18 16.49 0.86
CA THR A 627 -24.39 16.20 -0.35
C THR A 627 -24.76 14.85 -0.97
N ASP A 628 -25.01 13.83 -0.14
CA ASP A 628 -25.40 12.49 -0.59
C ASP A 628 -26.86 12.40 -1.07
N PHE A 629 -27.11 11.58 -2.11
CA PHE A 629 -28.45 11.27 -2.64
C PHE A 629 -29.16 10.21 -1.77
N CYS A 630 -29.42 10.57 -0.53
CA CYS A 630 -30.02 9.67 0.48
C CYS A 630 -31.51 9.34 0.25
N SER A 631 -32.24 10.14 -0.53
CA SER A 631 -33.69 9.96 -0.75
C SER A 631 -34.20 10.67 -2.00
N ALA A 632 -35.44 10.39 -2.40
CA ALA A 632 -36.11 11.11 -3.50
C ALA A 632 -36.34 12.61 -3.22
N LEU A 633 -36.18 13.05 -1.96
CA LEU A 633 -36.29 14.44 -1.50
C LEU A 633 -34.94 14.98 -0.98
N HIS A 634 -33.82 14.44 -1.49
CA HIS A 634 -32.48 14.88 -1.11
C HIS A 634 -32.24 16.39 -1.37
N GLN A 635 -32.88 16.97 -2.40
CA GLN A 635 -32.77 18.41 -2.70
C GLN A 635 -33.52 19.30 -1.69
N GLU A 636 -34.59 18.77 -1.09
CA GLU A 636 -35.33 19.40 -0.01
C GLU A 636 -34.63 19.24 1.34
N MET A 637 -33.69 18.29 1.48
CA MET A 637 -32.87 18.08 2.67
C MET A 637 -31.77 19.14 2.77
N GLN A 638 -32.18 20.34 3.19
CA GLN A 638 -31.35 21.53 3.38
C GLN A 638 -31.83 22.35 4.57
N GLY A 639 -31.00 23.29 5.01
CA GLY A 639 -31.31 24.20 6.11
C GLY A 639 -30.55 25.51 6.04
N TYR A 640 -30.78 26.41 6.98
CA TYR A 640 -30.18 27.75 7.01
C TYR A 640 -29.62 28.14 8.38
N VAL A 641 -28.52 28.89 8.35
CA VAL A 641 -27.90 29.51 9.52
C VAL A 641 -27.83 31.03 9.33
N ARG A 642 -28.35 31.81 10.28
CA ARG A 642 -28.16 33.27 10.29
C ARG A 642 -26.93 33.67 11.11
N VAL A 643 -25.96 34.27 10.43
CA VAL A 643 -24.78 34.91 11.02
C VAL A 643 -25.05 36.40 11.18
N SER A 644 -25.00 36.85 12.43
CA SER A 644 -25.19 38.23 12.86
C SER A 644 -23.82 38.92 13.08
N PRO A 645 -23.77 40.26 13.25
CA PRO A 645 -22.54 40.94 13.67
C PRO A 645 -21.96 40.35 14.97
N GLU A 646 -20.64 40.41 15.14
CA GLU A 646 -19.90 39.96 16.34
C GLU A 646 -20.53 40.49 17.65
N ASN A 647 -20.90 41.77 17.67
CA ASN A 647 -21.52 42.45 18.81
C ASN A 647 -23.06 42.39 18.83
N SER A 648 -23.68 41.40 18.17
CA SER A 648 -25.15 41.25 18.14
C SER A 648 -25.70 40.58 19.39
N ASP A 649 -26.82 41.09 19.91
CA ASP A 649 -27.60 40.47 20.99
C ASP A 649 -28.66 39.45 20.48
N THR A 650 -28.54 38.98 19.23
CA THR A 650 -29.44 37.93 18.71
C THR A 650 -29.30 36.66 19.59
N PRO A 651 -30.36 36.17 20.24
CA PRO A 651 -30.30 34.95 21.02
C PRO A 651 -30.15 33.72 20.11
N ILE A 652 -29.52 32.67 20.61
CA ILE A 652 -29.54 31.35 19.96
C ILE A 652 -30.99 30.85 19.94
N SER A 653 -31.47 30.46 18.76
CA SER A 653 -32.71 29.70 18.60
C SER A 653 -32.60 28.76 17.41
N TYR A 654 -33.35 27.66 17.43
CA TYR A 654 -33.32 26.63 16.40
C TYR A 654 -34.68 25.93 16.32
N SER A 655 -35.02 25.36 15.15
CA SER A 655 -36.26 24.61 14.94
C SER A 655 -36.14 23.58 13.80
N THR A 656 -37.15 22.71 13.70
CA THR A 656 -37.37 21.74 12.62
C THR A 656 -38.86 21.71 12.25
N GLY A 657 -39.39 22.84 11.79
CA GLY A 657 -40.83 23.05 11.62
C GLY A 657 -41.59 23.30 12.95
N GLN A 658 -42.43 24.34 12.94
CA GLN A 658 -43.14 24.95 14.09
C GLN A 658 -42.26 25.38 15.27
#